data_AF-A0A0S8EBN6-F1
#
_entry.id   AF-A0A0S8EBN6-F1
#
_cell.length_a   1.000
_cell.length_b   1.000
_cell.length_c   1.000
_cell.angle_alpha   90.00
_cell.angle_beta   90.00
_cell.angle_gamma   90.00
#
_symmetry.space_group_name_H-M   'P 1'
#
loop_
_entity.id
_entity.type
_entity.pdbx_description
1 polymer ?
#
loop_
_entity_poly.entity_id
_entity_poly.type
_entity_poly.pdbx_seq_one_letter_code
_entity_poly.pdbx_strand_id
1 'polypeptide(L)'
;MRDGINLGATIFKPKGIQEPLPVIVHFTPYIADRFSHRAQWFARRGYVVATVDVRGRGNSEGRFKPFVNDGRDGHDVVEWLASRPWTNGKVAMIGGSYTGWDQWSVIKEFPPHLETIIPAAPTYPGTSGVPKNRNIFLPYIMHWLNTVSSRPCRDGKSLDEKKYEMYRQHRPFITFDTIYGNTSTEFRTWVRHPAVDAYWDAMNPSIEDYARINKPIMTVTGYFDADQTGAMTHYRRHVKHTSPKARNRHYLVIGPWDHGGAQHCKRGNAGLKFDAASLIDNNRLHKQWYDWTMKGGKKPEFLKKNVAYYVMGAEEWKYADSLEAIETTSLKLYLDSGEKGANPGKLSKERPRLSASDKYTYDPLDTRPGEFERKQEGEPGSYNIMETSAKSVRYATSVRRFGNGLIYHSEPFPEYTELTGYVRLVALISMDVPDTDFMVTLHEIMPDGTSIQLTDDALRARYRESPRKAKLVAPGKITRYEFKEFWFFSREIAKGSRLRMVFWSPNSIHLEKNYNSGRVVAEESGKDARTAHINLHHDSRHPSYIEIPVAKISERAKASRRAARLRRRAARRAEERLLKEIEAATVDLVTPDEKLERAHNQQGRRSKSGAGFGRRWRDATGGGWFSYDMKVLPDQPVCMMVTYWGGDTDNRTFDILIDGRKIATQKLNASKPGRFMDMTYKIPAHLTKGKQKVTVKFQAHPGAVAGGVYGCRIVKARK
;
A
#
# COMPACT_ATOMS: atom_id res chain seq x y z
N MET A 1 -34.63 1.07 -6.16
CA MET A 1 -33.98 0.15 -7.12
C MET A 1 -35.06 -0.54 -7.94
N ARG A 2 -34.71 -1.23 -9.04
CA ARG A 2 -35.68 -1.92 -9.91
C ARG A 2 -36.59 -2.92 -9.18
N ASP A 3 -36.15 -3.41 -8.03
CA ASP A 3 -36.87 -4.34 -7.15
C ASP A 3 -37.57 -3.65 -5.96
N GLY A 4 -37.73 -2.33 -6.00
CA GLY A 4 -38.44 -1.55 -4.98
C GLY A 4 -37.61 -1.17 -3.75
N ILE A 5 -36.40 -1.70 -3.58
CA ILE A 5 -35.53 -1.40 -2.43
C ILE A 5 -34.92 0.00 -2.54
N ASN A 6 -34.90 0.78 -1.45
CA ASN A 6 -34.30 2.10 -1.41
C ASN A 6 -32.84 2.08 -0.94
N LEU A 7 -31.97 2.81 -1.64
CA LEU A 7 -30.58 3.01 -1.22
C LEU A 7 -30.41 4.41 -0.61
N GLY A 8 -29.68 4.48 0.51
CA GLY A 8 -29.30 5.72 1.16
C GLY A 8 -28.21 6.44 0.37
N ALA A 9 -28.43 7.73 0.10
CA ALA A 9 -27.49 8.57 -0.63
C ALA A 9 -27.42 9.99 -0.06
N THR A 10 -26.22 10.56 -0.05
CA THR A 10 -25.99 11.98 0.24
C THR A 10 -25.51 12.68 -1.02
N ILE A 11 -26.19 13.76 -1.43
CA ILE A 11 -25.90 14.51 -2.66
C ILE A 11 -25.30 15.87 -2.33
N PHE A 12 -24.05 16.09 -2.77
CA PHE A 12 -23.31 17.32 -2.61
C PHE A 12 -23.40 18.15 -3.89
N LYS A 13 -24.04 19.33 -3.80
CA LYS A 13 -24.25 20.24 -4.92
C LYS A 13 -23.60 21.60 -4.66
N PRO A 14 -23.02 22.26 -5.69
CA PRO A 14 -22.74 23.68 -5.60
C PRO A 14 -24.03 24.47 -5.34
N LYS A 15 -23.94 25.59 -4.62
CA LYS A 15 -25.07 26.53 -4.48
C LYS A 15 -25.25 27.28 -5.80
N GLY A 16 -26.50 27.48 -6.22
CA GLY A 16 -26.84 28.27 -7.41
C GLY A 16 -26.35 27.67 -8.72
N ILE A 17 -26.58 26.36 -8.94
CA ILE A 17 -26.29 25.71 -10.23
C ILE A 17 -27.04 26.46 -11.34
N GLN A 18 -26.31 27.10 -12.25
CA GLN A 18 -26.88 27.82 -13.40
C GLN A 18 -27.07 26.89 -14.61
N GLU A 19 -26.13 25.97 -14.82
CA GLU A 19 -26.17 24.98 -15.90
C GLU A 19 -26.09 23.56 -15.34
N PRO A 20 -26.77 22.57 -15.93
CA PRO A 20 -26.71 21.19 -15.46
C PRO A 20 -25.28 20.62 -15.46
N LEU A 21 -24.90 19.92 -14.39
CA LEU A 21 -23.52 19.49 -14.14
C LEU A 21 -23.32 17.96 -14.25
N PRO A 22 -22.11 17.49 -14.58
CA PRO A 22 -21.79 16.07 -14.49
C PRO A 22 -21.76 15.60 -13.03
N VAL A 23 -22.07 14.31 -12.83
CA VAL A 23 -22.14 13.67 -11.50
C VAL A 23 -20.96 12.75 -11.27
N ILE A 24 -20.41 12.76 -10.07
CA ILE A 24 -19.39 11.79 -9.61
C ILE A 24 -20.03 10.93 -8.51
N VAL A 25 -19.87 9.61 -8.58
CA VAL A 25 -20.47 8.67 -7.63
C VAL A 25 -19.40 7.91 -6.85
N HIS A 26 -19.52 7.97 -5.53
CA HIS A 26 -18.89 7.02 -4.62
C HIS A 26 -19.95 5.98 -4.20
N PHE A 27 -19.79 4.73 -4.63
CA PHE A 27 -20.66 3.62 -4.25
C PHE A 27 -19.90 2.70 -3.29
N THR A 28 -20.42 2.43 -2.09
CA THR A 28 -19.55 1.87 -1.04
C THR A 28 -20.26 1.05 0.03
N PRO A 29 -19.61 -0.02 0.55
CA PRO A 29 -20.05 -0.68 1.77
C PRO A 29 -19.54 0.00 3.05
N TYR A 30 -18.71 1.05 2.93
CA TYR A 30 -17.95 1.62 4.05
C TYR A 30 -18.54 2.90 4.65
N ILE A 31 -19.87 3.04 4.60
CA ILE A 31 -20.61 4.23 5.05
C ILE A 31 -20.31 5.45 4.16
N ALA A 32 -21.31 5.87 3.39
CA ALA A 32 -21.22 6.94 2.40
C ALA A 32 -20.58 8.23 2.94
N ASP A 33 -20.91 8.60 4.18
CA ASP A 33 -20.45 9.84 4.83
C ASP A 33 -18.93 9.95 4.95
N ARG A 34 -18.19 8.83 4.91
CA ARG A 34 -16.72 8.82 4.91
C ARG A 34 -16.13 9.62 3.75
N PHE A 35 -16.86 9.76 2.65
CA PHE A 35 -16.41 10.46 1.46
C PHE A 35 -16.79 11.96 1.42
N SER A 36 -17.47 12.48 2.45
CA SER A 36 -18.02 13.85 2.48
C SER A 36 -16.99 14.94 2.18
N HIS A 37 -15.78 14.87 2.77
CA HIS A 37 -14.75 15.89 2.54
C HIS A 37 -14.30 15.93 1.06
N ARG A 38 -14.12 14.76 0.45
CA ARG A 38 -13.75 14.64 -0.95
C ARG A 38 -14.91 15.06 -1.87
N ALA A 39 -16.13 14.69 -1.51
CA ALA A 39 -17.34 15.08 -2.23
C ALA A 39 -17.51 16.61 -2.25
N GLN A 40 -17.34 17.28 -1.11
CA GLN A 40 -17.35 18.74 -1.03
C GLN A 40 -16.24 19.39 -1.87
N TRP A 41 -15.06 18.78 -1.94
CA TRP A 41 -13.95 19.32 -2.73
C TRP A 41 -14.28 19.37 -4.23
N PHE A 42 -14.89 18.31 -4.78
CA PHE A 42 -15.36 18.28 -6.17
C PHE A 42 -16.60 19.13 -6.38
N ALA A 43 -17.53 19.16 -5.42
CA ALA A 43 -18.74 19.99 -5.50
C ALA A 43 -18.42 21.48 -5.62
N ARG A 44 -17.43 21.97 -4.86
CA ARG A 44 -16.91 23.36 -4.98
C ARG A 44 -16.23 23.65 -6.33
N ARG A 45 -16.08 22.66 -7.21
CA ARG A 45 -15.33 22.74 -8.48
C ARG A 45 -16.18 22.32 -9.68
N GLY A 46 -17.50 22.50 -9.58
CA GLY A 46 -18.44 22.36 -10.69
C GLY A 46 -18.83 20.92 -11.00
N TYR A 47 -18.96 20.07 -9.99
CA TYR A 47 -19.51 18.73 -10.11
C TYR A 47 -20.65 18.56 -9.12
N VAL A 48 -21.60 17.67 -9.40
CA VAL A 48 -22.43 17.11 -8.34
C VAL A 48 -21.76 15.82 -7.88
N VAL A 49 -21.77 15.54 -6.57
CA VAL A 49 -21.21 14.29 -6.04
C VAL A 49 -22.28 13.55 -5.27
N ALA A 50 -22.50 12.28 -5.59
CA ALA A 50 -23.34 11.38 -4.84
C ALA A 50 -22.46 10.39 -4.07
N THR A 51 -22.67 10.27 -2.76
CA THR A 51 -22.09 9.19 -1.95
C THR A 51 -23.22 8.26 -1.56
N VAL A 52 -23.12 6.99 -1.93
CA VAL A 52 -24.24 6.04 -1.88
C VAL A 52 -23.79 4.78 -1.12
N ASP A 53 -24.57 4.41 -0.11
CA ASP A 53 -24.39 3.14 0.58
C ASP A 53 -24.92 2.00 -0.28
N VAL A 54 -24.12 0.94 -0.50
CA VAL A 54 -24.62 -0.26 -1.18
C VAL A 54 -25.75 -0.91 -0.37
N ARG A 55 -26.53 -1.76 -1.02
CA ARG A 55 -27.68 -2.46 -0.42
C ARG A 55 -27.34 -3.09 0.93
N GLY A 56 -28.20 -2.86 1.93
CA GLY A 56 -28.07 -3.39 3.29
C GLY A 56 -26.92 -2.78 4.12
N ARG A 57 -26.31 -1.69 3.66
CA ARG A 57 -25.26 -0.94 4.36
C ARG A 57 -25.74 0.46 4.73
N GLY A 58 -25.18 1.04 5.79
CA GLY A 58 -25.51 2.39 6.24
C GLY A 58 -27.02 2.64 6.30
N ASN A 59 -27.49 3.62 5.54
CA ASN A 59 -28.92 3.98 5.47
C ASN A 59 -29.70 3.23 4.38
N SER A 60 -29.08 2.32 3.63
CA SER A 60 -29.73 1.53 2.58
C SER A 60 -30.53 0.36 3.14
N GLU A 61 -31.70 0.13 2.54
CA GLU A 61 -32.56 -1.02 2.81
C GLU A 61 -31.99 -2.33 2.23
N GLY A 62 -32.69 -3.43 2.47
CA GLY A 62 -32.33 -4.75 1.95
C GLY A 62 -31.24 -5.47 2.76
N ARG A 63 -30.67 -6.52 2.16
CA ARG A 63 -29.63 -7.36 2.76
C ARG A 63 -28.31 -7.19 2.00
N PHE A 64 -27.23 -6.94 2.73
CA PHE A 64 -25.89 -6.90 2.17
C PHE A 64 -25.42 -8.33 1.85
N LYS A 65 -25.10 -8.57 0.59
CA LYS A 65 -24.44 -9.78 0.07
C LYS A 65 -23.27 -9.31 -0.77
N PRO A 66 -22.03 -9.34 -0.25
CA PRO A 66 -20.86 -8.86 -0.96
C PRO A 66 -20.78 -9.37 -2.39
N PHE A 67 -20.55 -8.45 -3.33
CA PHE A 67 -20.29 -8.70 -4.74
C PHE A 67 -21.46 -9.21 -5.60
N VAL A 68 -22.66 -9.35 -5.04
CA VAL A 68 -23.78 -10.01 -5.73
C VAL A 68 -24.70 -9.01 -6.42
N ASN A 69 -25.08 -7.93 -5.75
CA ASN A 69 -26.12 -6.99 -6.25
C ASN A 69 -25.55 -5.68 -6.78
N ASP A 70 -24.30 -5.38 -6.45
CA ASP A 70 -23.69 -4.06 -6.56
C ASP A 70 -23.69 -3.54 -8.01
N GLY A 71 -23.44 -4.41 -8.99
CA GLY A 71 -23.47 -4.02 -10.41
C GLY A 71 -24.84 -3.50 -10.85
N ARG A 72 -25.90 -4.26 -10.59
CA ARG A 72 -27.28 -3.92 -10.99
C ARG A 72 -27.82 -2.73 -10.21
N ASP A 73 -27.53 -2.67 -8.91
CA ASP A 73 -27.90 -1.55 -8.06
C ASP A 73 -27.17 -0.27 -8.51
N GLY A 74 -25.88 -0.36 -8.83
CA GLY A 74 -25.12 0.78 -9.32
C GLY A 74 -25.53 1.23 -10.73
N HIS A 75 -25.98 0.33 -11.60
CA HIS A 75 -26.67 0.70 -12.84
C HIS A 75 -27.88 1.59 -12.55
N ASP A 76 -28.78 1.15 -11.65
CA ASP A 76 -29.98 1.91 -11.29
C ASP A 76 -29.63 3.27 -10.64
N VAL A 77 -28.56 3.32 -9.84
CA VAL A 77 -28.03 4.58 -9.27
C VAL A 77 -27.54 5.53 -10.37
N VAL A 78 -26.78 5.04 -11.35
CA VAL A 78 -26.30 5.86 -12.47
C VAL A 78 -27.47 6.47 -13.24
N GLU A 79 -28.45 5.65 -13.63
CA GLU A 79 -29.60 6.10 -14.42
C GLU A 79 -30.54 7.03 -13.63
N TRP A 80 -30.71 6.78 -12.33
CA TRP A 80 -31.48 7.68 -11.47
C TRP A 80 -30.81 9.05 -11.32
N LEU A 81 -29.48 9.08 -11.14
CA LEU A 81 -28.73 10.33 -11.04
C LEU A 81 -28.73 11.10 -12.36
N ALA A 82 -28.58 10.41 -13.49
CA ALA A 82 -28.54 11.00 -14.82
C ALA A 82 -29.85 11.71 -15.22
N SER A 83 -30.98 11.30 -14.65
CA SER A 83 -32.32 11.87 -14.94
C SER A 83 -32.70 13.06 -14.06
N ARG A 84 -31.83 13.53 -13.15
CA ARG A 84 -32.16 14.65 -12.26
C ARG A 84 -32.05 15.99 -13.01
N PRO A 85 -32.87 17.02 -12.66
CA PRO A 85 -32.89 18.29 -13.41
C PRO A 85 -31.60 19.11 -13.31
N TRP A 86 -30.74 18.82 -12.33
CA TRP A 86 -29.48 19.53 -12.09
C TRP A 86 -28.27 18.87 -12.76
N THR A 87 -28.46 17.80 -13.55
CA THR A 87 -27.38 17.12 -14.25
C THR A 87 -27.47 17.22 -15.78
N ASN A 88 -26.32 17.22 -16.45
CA ASN A 88 -26.22 17.12 -17.91
C ASN A 88 -26.24 15.67 -18.43
N GLY A 89 -26.70 14.72 -17.60
CA GLY A 89 -26.80 13.30 -17.95
C GLY A 89 -25.48 12.53 -17.91
N LYS A 90 -24.34 13.15 -17.62
CA LYS A 90 -23.04 12.45 -17.55
C LYS A 90 -22.71 12.03 -16.12
N VAL A 91 -22.46 10.75 -15.92
CA VAL A 91 -22.10 10.18 -14.62
C VAL A 91 -20.72 9.52 -14.70
N ALA A 92 -19.90 9.70 -13.67
CA ALA A 92 -18.64 9.00 -13.46
C ALA A 92 -18.60 8.33 -12.09
N MET A 93 -17.75 7.33 -11.93
CA MET A 93 -17.55 6.66 -10.63
C MET A 93 -16.11 6.75 -10.15
N ILE A 94 -15.93 6.63 -8.82
CA ILE A 94 -14.63 6.73 -8.16
C ILE A 94 -14.57 5.96 -6.83
N GLY A 95 -13.37 5.45 -6.56
CA GLY A 95 -12.96 4.95 -5.26
C GLY A 95 -12.10 3.71 -5.42
N GLY A 96 -11.85 3.00 -4.32
CA GLY A 96 -10.91 1.90 -4.34
C GLY A 96 -11.23 0.72 -3.47
N SER A 97 -10.39 -0.33 -3.57
CA SER A 97 -10.65 -1.65 -2.97
C SER A 97 -11.99 -2.21 -3.48
N TYR A 98 -12.91 -2.56 -2.59
CA TYR A 98 -14.30 -2.93 -2.93
C TYR A 98 -14.98 -1.86 -3.80
N THR A 99 -14.86 -0.57 -3.46
CA THR A 99 -15.40 0.53 -4.30
C THR A 99 -14.65 0.68 -5.64
N GLY A 100 -13.44 0.14 -5.75
CA GLY A 100 -12.75 -0.01 -7.02
C GLY A 100 -13.40 -1.11 -7.87
N TRP A 101 -13.73 -2.24 -7.26
CA TRP A 101 -14.46 -3.33 -7.92
C TRP A 101 -15.91 -2.93 -8.28
N ASP A 102 -16.59 -2.15 -7.44
CA ASP A 102 -17.96 -1.64 -7.71
C ASP A 102 -18.03 -0.95 -9.08
N GLN A 103 -16.98 -0.26 -9.48
CA GLN A 103 -16.91 0.40 -10.78
C GLN A 103 -16.86 -0.60 -11.93
N TRP A 104 -16.12 -1.70 -11.77
CA TRP A 104 -16.06 -2.80 -12.75
C TRP A 104 -17.36 -3.60 -12.79
N SER A 105 -18.02 -3.79 -11.65
CA SER A 105 -19.31 -4.49 -11.58
C SER A 105 -20.46 -3.65 -12.13
N VAL A 106 -20.38 -2.32 -12.05
CA VAL A 106 -21.39 -1.41 -12.65
C VAL A 106 -21.15 -1.22 -14.14
N ILE A 107 -19.91 -1.02 -14.59
CA ILE A 107 -19.64 -0.79 -16.02
C ILE A 107 -19.98 -2.03 -16.87
N LYS A 108 -19.92 -3.25 -16.31
CA LYS A 108 -20.35 -4.48 -17.02
C LYS A 108 -21.87 -4.58 -17.20
N GLU A 109 -22.67 -3.77 -16.48
CA GLU A 109 -24.12 -3.70 -16.68
C GLU A 109 -24.51 -2.66 -17.75
N PHE A 110 -23.53 -1.98 -18.35
CA PHE A 110 -23.68 -1.04 -19.46
C PHE A 110 -24.69 0.11 -19.24
N PRO A 111 -24.69 0.82 -18.10
CA PRO A 111 -25.53 2.00 -17.93
C PRO A 111 -25.17 3.08 -18.98
N PRO A 112 -26.12 3.53 -19.82
CA PRO A 112 -25.84 4.42 -20.94
C PRO A 112 -25.21 5.76 -20.50
N HIS A 113 -25.56 6.25 -19.31
CA HIS A 113 -25.10 7.54 -18.79
C HIS A 113 -23.75 7.49 -18.06
N LEU A 114 -23.14 6.31 -17.89
CA LEU A 114 -21.80 6.18 -17.31
C LEU A 114 -20.73 6.53 -18.36
N GLU A 115 -19.99 7.60 -18.10
CA GLU A 115 -18.99 8.13 -19.03
C GLU A 115 -17.57 7.68 -18.73
N THR A 116 -17.21 7.44 -17.46
CA THR A 116 -15.86 7.01 -17.10
C THR A 116 -15.78 6.47 -15.67
N ILE A 117 -14.76 5.65 -15.40
CA ILE A 117 -14.45 5.12 -14.06
C ILE A 117 -12.96 5.34 -13.70
N ILE A 118 -12.69 5.50 -12.40
CA ILE A 118 -11.35 5.55 -11.81
C ILE A 118 -11.23 4.48 -10.70
N PRO A 119 -11.07 3.19 -11.07
CA PRO A 119 -10.87 2.11 -10.10
C PRO A 119 -9.45 2.15 -9.52
N ALA A 120 -9.33 2.48 -8.24
CA ALA A 120 -8.06 2.47 -7.51
C ALA A 120 -7.92 1.20 -6.66
N ALA A 121 -6.84 0.44 -6.77
CA ALA A 121 -6.64 -0.83 -6.06
C ALA A 121 -7.89 -1.75 -6.10
N PRO A 122 -8.57 -1.95 -7.26
CA PRO A 122 -9.77 -2.77 -7.30
C PRO A 122 -9.42 -4.23 -7.00
N THR A 123 -10.20 -4.85 -6.11
CA THR A 123 -10.15 -6.30 -5.94
C THR A 123 -10.72 -7.03 -7.17
N TYR A 124 -10.37 -8.29 -7.33
CA TYR A 124 -10.98 -9.20 -8.29
C TYR A 124 -11.50 -10.43 -7.52
N PRO A 125 -12.80 -10.45 -7.16
CA PRO A 125 -13.37 -11.51 -6.34
C PRO A 125 -13.01 -12.91 -6.83
N GLY A 126 -12.46 -13.71 -5.93
CA GLY A 126 -12.06 -15.10 -6.17
C GLY A 126 -10.57 -15.30 -6.47
N THR A 127 -9.82 -14.26 -6.86
CA THR A 127 -8.40 -14.40 -7.24
C THR A 127 -7.44 -13.33 -6.71
N SER A 128 -7.93 -12.18 -6.23
CA SER A 128 -7.10 -11.09 -5.74
C SER A 128 -7.57 -10.57 -4.39
N GLY A 129 -6.84 -10.91 -3.32
CA GLY A 129 -7.01 -10.38 -1.97
C GLY A 129 -8.31 -10.75 -1.25
N VAL A 130 -9.33 -11.18 -1.99
CA VAL A 130 -10.70 -11.38 -1.52
C VAL A 130 -11.31 -12.60 -2.22
N PRO A 131 -11.59 -13.71 -1.50
CA PRO A 131 -11.16 -14.05 -0.14
C PRO A 131 -9.76 -14.72 -0.12
N LYS A 132 -9.14 -14.92 -1.28
CA LYS A 132 -8.00 -15.79 -1.48
C LYS A 132 -7.05 -15.28 -2.56
N ASN A 133 -5.78 -15.66 -2.44
CA ASN A 133 -4.77 -15.49 -3.48
C ASN A 133 -4.28 -16.86 -3.91
N ARG A 134 -4.21 -17.11 -5.22
CA ARG A 134 -3.65 -18.37 -5.77
C ARG A 134 -4.25 -19.63 -5.13
N ASN A 135 -5.57 -19.62 -4.91
CA ASN A 135 -6.37 -20.68 -4.28
C ASN A 135 -6.06 -20.94 -2.78
N ILE A 136 -5.37 -20.02 -2.10
CA ILE A 136 -5.06 -20.06 -0.66
C ILE A 136 -5.86 -18.96 0.04
N PHE A 137 -6.76 -19.32 0.95
CA PHE A 137 -7.61 -18.35 1.65
C PHE A 137 -6.81 -17.49 2.65
N LEU A 138 -7.27 -16.26 2.87
CA LEU A 138 -6.66 -15.31 3.78
C LEU A 138 -7.52 -15.17 5.05
N PRO A 139 -7.00 -15.42 6.27
CA PRO A 139 -7.71 -15.17 7.51
C PRO A 139 -8.24 -13.73 7.64
N TYR A 140 -7.57 -12.74 7.03
CA TYR A 140 -8.03 -11.36 7.00
C TYR A 140 -9.47 -11.19 6.49
N ILE A 141 -9.95 -12.10 5.63
CA ILE A 141 -11.29 -12.00 5.08
C ILE A 141 -12.38 -11.99 6.16
N MET A 142 -12.17 -12.69 7.28
CA MET A 142 -13.13 -12.66 8.39
C MET A 142 -13.15 -11.33 9.12
N HIS A 143 -12.00 -10.65 9.22
CA HIS A 143 -11.97 -9.31 9.77
C HIS A 143 -12.75 -8.35 8.89
N TRP A 144 -12.54 -8.39 7.57
CA TRP A 144 -13.32 -7.58 6.63
C TRP A 144 -14.82 -7.89 6.71
N LEU A 145 -15.21 -9.17 6.64
CA LEU A 145 -16.62 -9.60 6.76
C LEU A 145 -17.24 -9.14 8.08
N ASN A 146 -16.50 -9.18 9.19
CA ASN A 146 -16.98 -8.65 10.46
C ASN A 146 -17.21 -7.14 10.43
N THR A 147 -16.28 -6.37 9.86
CA THR A 147 -16.43 -4.92 9.68
C THR A 147 -17.71 -4.59 8.90
N VAL A 148 -18.05 -5.40 7.90
CA VAL A 148 -19.24 -5.19 7.05
C VAL A 148 -20.47 -6.04 7.44
N SER A 149 -20.49 -6.63 8.63
CA SER A 149 -21.56 -7.56 9.06
C SER A 149 -22.86 -6.92 9.54
N SER A 150 -22.87 -5.63 9.89
CA SER A 150 -24.06 -4.87 10.32
C SER A 150 -24.20 -3.59 9.53
N ARG A 151 -25.37 -2.95 9.42
CA ARG A 151 -25.53 -1.69 8.64
C ARG A 151 -24.41 -0.65 8.88
N PRO A 152 -24.11 -0.20 10.12
CA PRO A 152 -22.90 0.55 10.41
C PRO A 152 -21.67 -0.36 10.36
N CYS A 153 -20.50 0.16 9.97
CA CYS A 153 -19.25 -0.59 10.11
C CYS A 153 -19.02 -0.93 11.59
N ARG A 154 -18.67 -2.20 11.87
CA ARG A 154 -18.26 -2.61 13.22
C ARG A 154 -16.77 -2.41 13.40
N ASP A 155 -16.39 -2.06 14.62
CA ASP A 155 -15.01 -2.16 15.05
C ASP A 155 -14.56 -3.63 14.97
N GLY A 156 -13.33 -3.83 14.51
CA GLY A 156 -12.76 -5.16 14.36
C GLY A 156 -12.45 -5.78 15.72
N LYS A 157 -12.72 -7.09 15.86
CA LYS A 157 -12.07 -7.90 16.90
C LYS A 157 -10.59 -8.06 16.55
N SER A 158 -9.74 -8.31 17.55
CA SER A 158 -8.31 -8.60 17.34
C SER A 158 -8.14 -9.78 16.39
N LEU A 159 -7.81 -9.49 15.12
CA LEU A 159 -7.58 -10.50 14.09
C LEU A 159 -6.36 -11.35 14.46
N ASP A 160 -5.36 -10.72 15.07
CA ASP A 160 -4.05 -11.32 15.34
C ASP A 160 -4.12 -12.44 16.37
N GLU A 161 -4.90 -12.23 17.43
CA GLU A 161 -5.15 -13.28 18.43
C GLU A 161 -5.92 -14.45 17.82
N LYS A 162 -6.96 -14.17 17.02
CA LYS A 162 -7.84 -15.19 16.47
C LYS A 162 -7.18 -16.05 15.40
N LYS A 163 -6.42 -15.44 14.48
CA LYS A 163 -5.67 -16.21 13.47
C LYS A 163 -4.59 -17.07 14.13
N TYR A 164 -3.92 -16.56 15.16
CA TYR A 164 -2.93 -17.34 15.91
C TYR A 164 -3.57 -18.47 16.72
N GLU A 165 -4.74 -18.25 17.33
CA GLU A 165 -5.52 -19.28 18.02
C GLU A 165 -5.85 -20.45 17.08
N MET A 166 -6.41 -20.15 15.90
CA MET A 166 -6.67 -21.16 14.85
C MET A 166 -5.40 -21.91 14.45
N TYR A 167 -4.32 -21.17 14.17
CA TYR A 167 -3.05 -21.73 13.71
C TYR A 167 -2.42 -22.67 14.74
N ARG A 168 -2.33 -22.24 16.01
CA ARG A 168 -1.70 -23.00 17.11
C ARG A 168 -2.51 -24.22 17.52
N GLN A 169 -3.84 -24.16 17.41
CA GLN A 169 -4.72 -25.29 17.73
C GLN A 169 -4.90 -26.24 16.54
N HIS A 170 -4.24 -25.98 15.41
CA HIS A 170 -4.35 -26.73 14.17
C HIS A 170 -5.80 -27.01 13.72
N ARG A 171 -6.66 -26.00 13.83
CA ARG A 171 -8.08 -26.11 13.48
C ARG A 171 -8.32 -25.95 11.97
N PRO A 172 -9.36 -26.61 11.42
CA PRO A 172 -9.80 -26.36 10.06
C PRO A 172 -10.15 -24.91 9.79
N PHE A 173 -9.70 -24.38 8.65
CA PHE A 173 -9.96 -23.00 8.25
C PHE A 173 -11.45 -22.69 8.13
N ILE A 174 -12.28 -23.67 7.73
CA ILE A 174 -13.73 -23.52 7.65
C ILE A 174 -14.39 -23.19 9.01
N THR A 175 -13.71 -23.46 10.12
CA THR A 175 -14.18 -23.12 11.48
C THR A 175 -13.77 -21.72 11.94
N PHE A 176 -13.03 -20.98 11.10
CA PHE A 176 -12.43 -19.70 11.51
C PHE A 176 -13.46 -18.63 11.86
N ASP A 177 -14.63 -18.64 11.22
CA ASP A 177 -15.75 -17.75 11.56
C ASP A 177 -16.21 -17.90 13.02
N THR A 178 -16.21 -19.13 13.51
CA THR A 178 -16.61 -19.51 14.87
C THR A 178 -15.52 -19.10 15.86
N ILE A 179 -14.25 -19.31 15.53
CA ILE A 179 -13.09 -18.87 16.34
C ILE A 179 -13.05 -17.33 16.45
N TYR A 180 -13.31 -16.65 15.33
CA TYR A 180 -13.42 -15.20 15.25
C TYR A 180 -14.62 -14.67 16.07
N GLY A 181 -15.60 -15.53 16.33
CA GLY A 181 -16.82 -15.21 17.08
C GLY A 181 -17.81 -14.39 16.26
N ASN A 182 -17.87 -14.64 14.95
CA ASN A 182 -18.88 -14.11 14.04
C ASN A 182 -19.18 -15.16 12.97
N THR A 183 -20.13 -16.05 13.23
CA THR A 183 -20.56 -17.07 12.26
C THR A 183 -21.10 -16.40 11.01
N SER A 184 -20.47 -16.64 9.86
CA SER A 184 -20.77 -15.93 8.61
C SER A 184 -21.17 -16.91 7.51
N THR A 185 -22.36 -16.70 6.96
CA THR A 185 -22.85 -17.49 5.82
C THR A 185 -21.99 -17.22 4.58
N GLU A 186 -21.58 -15.97 4.39
CA GLU A 186 -20.74 -15.51 3.30
C GLU A 186 -19.37 -16.18 3.37
N PHE A 187 -18.72 -16.21 4.54
CA PHE A 187 -17.46 -16.92 4.73
C PHE A 187 -17.55 -18.40 4.39
N ARG A 188 -18.55 -19.10 4.96
CA ARG A 188 -18.74 -20.54 4.71
C ARG A 188 -19.05 -20.84 3.25
N THR A 189 -19.77 -19.95 2.57
CA THR A 189 -20.01 -20.04 1.13
C THR A 189 -18.70 -19.91 0.37
N TRP A 190 -17.94 -18.85 0.63
CA TRP A 190 -16.68 -18.57 -0.05
C TRP A 190 -15.64 -19.68 0.11
N VAL A 191 -15.53 -20.26 1.31
CA VAL A 191 -14.60 -21.36 1.61
C VAL A 191 -14.93 -22.63 0.81
N ARG A 192 -16.21 -22.86 0.48
CA ARG A 192 -16.66 -23.97 -0.38
C ARG A 192 -16.35 -23.77 -1.86
N HIS A 193 -15.85 -22.60 -2.26
CA HIS A 193 -15.38 -22.31 -3.61
C HIS A 193 -13.86 -22.09 -3.64
N PRO A 194 -13.04 -23.13 -3.36
CA PRO A 194 -11.58 -23.02 -3.34
C PRO A 194 -10.98 -22.85 -4.74
N ALA A 195 -11.67 -23.29 -5.79
CA ALA A 195 -11.30 -23.06 -7.18
C ALA A 195 -11.74 -21.66 -7.66
N VAL A 196 -11.25 -21.25 -8.82
CA VAL A 196 -11.84 -20.14 -9.59
C VAL A 196 -12.91 -20.74 -10.49
N ASP A 197 -14.16 -20.71 -10.04
CA ASP A 197 -15.31 -21.36 -10.66
C ASP A 197 -16.40 -20.34 -11.04
N ALA A 198 -17.53 -20.85 -11.54
CA ALA A 198 -18.64 -20.02 -12.03
C ALA A 198 -19.21 -19.06 -10.97
N TYR A 199 -19.08 -19.39 -9.67
CA TYR A 199 -19.51 -18.51 -8.59
C TYR A 199 -18.70 -17.21 -8.57
N TRP A 200 -17.38 -17.30 -8.72
CA TRP A 200 -16.51 -16.13 -8.80
C TRP A 200 -16.62 -15.41 -10.15
N ASP A 201 -16.80 -16.16 -11.24
CA ASP A 201 -16.96 -15.57 -12.57
C ASP A 201 -18.20 -14.64 -12.64
N ALA A 202 -19.32 -15.03 -11.99
CA ALA A 202 -20.54 -14.22 -11.96
C ALA A 202 -20.35 -12.82 -11.34
N MET A 203 -19.38 -12.66 -10.43
CA MET A 203 -19.07 -11.38 -9.77
C MET A 203 -18.25 -10.44 -10.67
N ASN A 204 -17.53 -10.99 -11.64
CA ASN A 204 -16.58 -10.24 -12.46
C ASN A 204 -17.15 -9.95 -13.87
N PRO A 205 -16.57 -9.00 -14.63
CA PRO A 205 -16.86 -8.89 -16.05
C PRO A 205 -16.38 -10.14 -16.81
N SER A 206 -17.23 -10.66 -17.70
CA SER A 206 -16.90 -11.73 -18.66
C SER A 206 -15.98 -11.21 -19.78
N ILE A 207 -15.50 -12.11 -20.64
CA ILE A 207 -14.69 -11.72 -21.81
C ILE A 207 -15.53 -10.84 -22.76
N GLU A 208 -16.79 -11.21 -22.94
CA GLU A 208 -17.78 -10.51 -23.74
C GLU A 208 -18.06 -9.12 -23.16
N ASP A 209 -18.11 -9.00 -21.83
CA ASP A 209 -18.26 -7.69 -21.18
C ASP A 209 -17.05 -6.80 -21.46
N TYR A 210 -15.83 -7.31 -21.28
CA TYR A 210 -14.60 -6.56 -21.58
C TYR A 210 -14.53 -6.11 -23.04
N ALA A 211 -14.99 -6.94 -23.98
CA ALA A 211 -15.00 -6.60 -25.40
C ALA A 211 -15.96 -5.43 -25.70
N ARG A 212 -17.05 -5.31 -24.95
CA ARG A 212 -18.08 -4.26 -25.13
C ARG A 212 -17.75 -2.96 -24.38
N ILE A 213 -16.95 -3.01 -23.32
CA ILE A 213 -16.54 -1.81 -22.57
C ILE A 213 -15.69 -0.90 -23.46
N ASN A 214 -16.17 0.32 -23.71
CA ASN A 214 -15.54 1.30 -24.63
C ASN A 214 -15.34 2.71 -24.04
N LYS A 215 -15.60 2.87 -22.74
CA LYS A 215 -15.48 4.12 -21.99
C LYS A 215 -14.02 4.37 -21.56
N PRO A 216 -13.59 5.63 -21.36
CA PRO A 216 -12.32 5.93 -20.70
C PRO A 216 -12.22 5.32 -19.30
N ILE A 217 -11.07 4.73 -18.99
CA ILE A 217 -10.80 4.12 -17.67
C ILE A 217 -9.43 4.59 -17.21
N MET A 218 -9.32 4.99 -15.94
CA MET A 218 -8.03 5.21 -15.29
C MET A 218 -7.89 4.25 -14.09
N THR A 219 -7.16 3.17 -14.30
CA THR A 219 -6.84 2.22 -13.22
C THR A 219 -5.62 2.74 -12.45
N VAL A 220 -5.70 2.73 -11.11
CA VAL A 220 -4.61 3.15 -10.23
C VAL A 220 -4.25 1.98 -9.31
N THR A 221 -2.95 1.67 -9.15
CA THR A 221 -2.48 0.60 -8.25
C THR A 221 -1.09 0.91 -7.71
N GLY A 222 -0.60 0.11 -6.77
CA GLY A 222 0.75 0.25 -6.21
C GLY A 222 1.60 -1.02 -6.31
N TYR A 223 2.92 -0.90 -6.24
CA TYR A 223 3.84 -2.05 -6.18
C TYR A 223 3.66 -2.92 -4.93
N PHE A 224 3.06 -2.34 -3.89
CA PHE A 224 2.87 -2.95 -2.59
C PHE A 224 1.38 -3.02 -2.21
N ASP A 225 0.51 -2.83 -3.20
CA ASP A 225 -0.93 -2.94 -3.04
C ASP A 225 -1.34 -4.41 -2.97
N ALA A 226 -2.04 -4.79 -1.89
CA ALA A 226 -2.51 -6.15 -1.69
C ALA A 226 -3.52 -6.62 -2.75
N ASP A 227 -4.20 -5.69 -3.43
CA ASP A 227 -5.13 -5.96 -4.53
C ASP A 227 -4.50 -5.65 -5.91
N GLN A 228 -3.18 -5.49 -5.99
CA GLN A 228 -2.52 -5.20 -7.28
C GLN A 228 -2.88 -6.26 -8.33
N THR A 229 -2.93 -7.54 -7.94
CA THR A 229 -3.30 -8.62 -8.86
C THR A 229 -4.70 -8.43 -9.46
N GLY A 230 -5.63 -7.81 -8.74
CA GLY A 230 -6.99 -7.51 -9.19
C GLY A 230 -7.00 -6.35 -10.17
N ALA A 231 -6.33 -5.25 -9.81
CA ALA A 231 -6.11 -4.10 -10.70
C ALA A 231 -5.48 -4.53 -12.04
N MET A 232 -4.41 -5.33 -11.97
CA MET A 232 -3.71 -5.80 -13.17
C MET A 232 -4.53 -6.82 -13.95
N THR A 233 -5.36 -7.65 -13.29
CA THR A 233 -6.26 -8.59 -13.97
C THR A 233 -7.32 -7.85 -14.77
N HIS A 234 -8.03 -6.89 -14.17
CA HIS A 234 -8.99 -6.05 -14.87
C HIS A 234 -8.34 -5.30 -16.04
N TYR A 235 -7.17 -4.68 -15.81
CA TYR A 235 -6.43 -3.97 -16.85
C TYR A 235 -6.08 -4.87 -18.04
N ARG A 236 -5.40 -6.00 -17.78
CA ARG A 236 -4.95 -6.92 -18.81
C ARG A 236 -6.11 -7.54 -19.59
N ARG A 237 -7.20 -7.93 -18.90
CA ARG A 237 -8.38 -8.50 -19.57
C ARG A 237 -9.08 -7.46 -20.44
N HIS A 238 -9.27 -6.24 -19.94
CA HIS A 238 -9.85 -5.16 -20.76
C HIS A 238 -8.97 -4.88 -21.99
N VAL A 239 -7.68 -4.60 -21.81
CA VAL A 239 -6.75 -4.29 -22.91
C VAL A 239 -6.67 -5.41 -23.94
N LYS A 240 -6.66 -6.68 -23.50
CA LYS A 240 -6.58 -7.84 -24.38
C LYS A 240 -7.83 -8.03 -25.23
N HIS A 241 -9.02 -7.79 -24.67
CA HIS A 241 -10.29 -8.15 -25.31
C HIS A 241 -11.09 -6.98 -25.90
N THR A 242 -10.79 -5.75 -25.51
CA THR A 242 -11.47 -4.55 -26.03
C THR A 242 -10.94 -4.11 -27.40
N SER A 243 -11.71 -3.25 -28.08
CA SER A 243 -11.32 -2.64 -29.35
C SER A 243 -10.06 -1.76 -29.23
N PRO A 244 -9.26 -1.57 -30.29
CA PRO A 244 -8.09 -0.68 -30.27
C PRO A 244 -8.41 0.75 -29.80
N LYS A 245 -9.57 1.29 -30.19
CA LYS A 245 -10.04 2.62 -29.77
C LYS A 245 -10.26 2.70 -28.26
N ALA A 246 -10.88 1.69 -27.67
CA ALA A 246 -11.12 1.62 -26.23
C ALA A 246 -9.83 1.35 -25.46
N ARG A 247 -8.96 0.47 -25.98
CA ARG A 247 -7.63 0.17 -25.43
C ARG A 247 -6.80 1.44 -25.26
N ASN A 248 -6.78 2.31 -26.26
CA ASN A 248 -6.05 3.57 -26.23
C ASN A 248 -6.64 4.60 -25.24
N ARG A 249 -7.79 4.31 -24.62
CA ARG A 249 -8.43 5.13 -23.58
C ARG A 249 -8.41 4.46 -22.20
N HIS A 250 -7.72 3.33 -22.05
CA HIS A 250 -7.42 2.73 -20.74
C HIS A 250 -6.04 3.19 -20.27
N TYR A 251 -6.02 3.99 -19.21
CA TYR A 251 -4.82 4.47 -18.54
C TYR A 251 -4.55 3.67 -17.27
N LEU A 252 -3.27 3.41 -16.99
CA LEU A 252 -2.79 2.69 -15.83
C LEU A 252 -1.72 3.53 -15.13
N VAL A 253 -1.93 3.80 -13.84
CA VAL A 253 -0.98 4.53 -12.98
C VAL A 253 -0.50 3.59 -11.88
N ILE A 254 0.81 3.34 -11.85
CA ILE A 254 1.46 2.45 -10.87
C ILE A 254 2.51 3.21 -10.08
N GLY A 255 2.23 3.47 -8.81
CA GLY A 255 3.18 4.12 -7.91
C GLY A 255 3.79 3.17 -6.88
N PRO A 256 4.72 3.65 -6.05
CA PRO A 256 5.37 2.86 -5.00
C PRO A 256 4.51 2.81 -3.72
N TRP A 257 3.22 2.54 -3.89
CA TRP A 257 2.22 2.64 -2.83
C TRP A 257 1.76 1.28 -2.32
N ASP A 258 1.33 1.26 -1.06
CA ASP A 258 0.52 0.21 -0.44
C ASP A 258 -0.95 0.30 -0.86
N HIS A 259 -1.79 -0.59 -0.35
CA HIS A 259 -3.23 -0.59 -0.60
C HIS A 259 -3.91 0.74 -0.25
N GLY A 260 -3.53 1.36 0.87
CA GLY A 260 -4.06 2.67 1.26
C GLY A 260 -3.49 3.83 0.44
N GLY A 261 -2.21 3.76 0.09
CA GLY A 261 -1.51 4.74 -0.74
C GLY A 261 -1.94 4.71 -2.21
N ALA A 262 -2.35 3.57 -2.77
CA ALA A 262 -2.91 3.54 -4.12
C ALA A 262 -4.21 4.37 -4.23
N GLN A 263 -4.94 4.54 -3.12
CA GLN A 263 -6.16 5.33 -3.05
C GLN A 263 -5.93 6.82 -2.74
N HIS A 264 -4.90 7.13 -1.93
CA HIS A 264 -4.69 8.48 -1.38
C HIS A 264 -3.31 9.11 -1.65
N CYS A 265 -2.39 8.38 -2.27
CA CYS A 265 -0.96 8.69 -2.44
C CYS A 265 -0.25 9.01 -1.12
N LYS A 266 0.64 8.12 -0.66
CA LYS A 266 1.44 8.32 0.56
C LYS A 266 2.94 8.36 0.26
N ARG A 267 3.69 9.11 1.08
CA ARG A 267 5.16 9.12 1.02
C ARG A 267 5.72 7.98 1.82
N GLY A 268 6.59 7.25 1.16
CA GLY A 268 7.20 6.09 1.74
C GLY A 268 6.19 4.98 1.91
N ASN A 269 6.69 3.79 1.70
CA ASN A 269 5.99 2.59 2.05
C ASN A 269 7.07 1.58 2.36
N ALA A 270 6.71 0.60 3.14
CA ALA A 270 7.53 -0.57 3.20
C ALA A 270 8.96 -0.20 3.74
N GLY A 271 9.06 0.65 4.77
CA GLY A 271 10.35 1.11 5.33
C GLY A 271 11.23 1.93 4.36
N LEU A 272 10.81 2.07 3.09
CA LEU A 272 11.46 2.88 2.08
C LEU A 272 10.91 4.30 2.14
N LYS A 273 11.80 5.27 1.95
CA LYS A 273 11.44 6.68 1.77
C LYS A 273 11.57 7.03 0.30
N PHE A 274 10.44 7.35 -0.32
CA PHE A 274 10.39 7.79 -1.71
C PHE A 274 10.46 9.31 -1.82
N ASP A 275 10.93 9.79 -2.97
CA ASP A 275 11.02 11.21 -3.27
C ASP A 275 9.64 11.90 -3.29
N ALA A 276 9.62 13.22 -3.13
CA ALA A 276 8.43 14.04 -3.29
C ALA A 276 7.69 13.77 -4.60
N ALA A 277 8.43 13.47 -5.67
CA ALA A 277 7.89 13.14 -6.98
C ALA A 277 7.00 11.88 -7.00
N SER A 278 7.14 10.97 -6.02
CA SER A 278 6.26 9.79 -5.89
C SER A 278 4.83 10.13 -5.48
N LEU A 279 4.59 11.33 -4.96
CA LEU A 279 3.26 11.81 -4.64
C LEU A 279 2.57 12.40 -5.86
N ILE A 280 1.36 11.93 -6.13
CA ILE A 280 0.44 12.57 -7.05
C ILE A 280 -0.67 13.24 -6.24
N ASP A 281 -1.02 14.48 -6.60
CA ASP A 281 -2.26 15.08 -6.13
C ASP A 281 -3.45 14.40 -6.83
N ASN A 282 -3.97 13.34 -6.20
CA ASN A 282 -5.05 12.54 -6.77
C ASN A 282 -6.31 13.35 -7.03
N ASN A 283 -6.67 14.31 -6.17
CA ASN A 283 -7.86 15.13 -6.40
C ASN A 283 -7.68 16.02 -7.63
N ARG A 284 -6.50 16.62 -7.79
CA ARG A 284 -6.18 17.40 -8.99
C ARG A 284 -6.16 16.54 -10.24
N LEU A 285 -5.49 15.38 -10.22
CA LEU A 285 -5.43 14.47 -11.36
C LEU A 285 -6.82 13.97 -11.77
N HIS A 286 -7.63 13.54 -10.80
CA HIS A 286 -8.97 13.03 -11.06
C HIS A 286 -9.90 14.13 -11.58
N LYS A 287 -9.78 15.37 -11.07
CA LYS A 287 -10.52 16.51 -11.63
C LYS A 287 -10.13 16.76 -13.08
N GLN A 288 -8.83 16.79 -13.40
CA GLN A 288 -8.37 16.97 -14.78
C GLN A 288 -8.88 15.85 -15.70
N TRP A 289 -8.92 14.60 -15.19
CA TRP A 289 -9.50 13.46 -15.90
C TRP A 289 -10.99 13.68 -16.21
N TYR A 290 -11.78 14.10 -15.22
CA TYR A 290 -13.21 14.37 -15.41
C TYR A 290 -13.48 15.58 -16.30
N ASP A 291 -12.68 16.65 -16.19
CA ASP A 291 -12.80 17.80 -17.07
C ASP A 291 -12.57 17.37 -18.52
N TRP A 292 -11.57 16.52 -18.78
CA TRP A 292 -11.29 15.98 -20.10
C TRP A 292 -12.41 15.06 -20.61
N THR A 293 -12.79 14.06 -19.82
CA THR A 293 -13.68 12.98 -20.26
C THR A 293 -15.15 13.35 -20.27
N MET A 294 -15.59 14.27 -19.39
CA MET A 294 -17.00 14.65 -19.26
C MET A 294 -17.30 16.07 -19.74
N LYS A 295 -16.33 17.00 -19.72
CA LYS A 295 -16.55 18.42 -20.06
C LYS A 295 -15.81 18.90 -21.31
N GLY A 296 -15.15 18.00 -22.05
CA GLY A 296 -14.39 18.37 -23.26
C GLY A 296 -13.11 19.18 -22.98
N GLY A 297 -12.60 19.14 -21.74
CA GLY A 297 -11.36 19.79 -21.34
C GLY A 297 -10.10 19.13 -21.93
N LYS A 298 -8.92 19.62 -21.54
CA LYS A 298 -7.63 19.07 -21.99
C LYS A 298 -7.26 17.80 -21.21
N LYS A 299 -6.66 16.82 -21.89
CA LYS A 299 -6.08 15.62 -21.27
C LYS A 299 -5.09 16.00 -20.16
N PRO A 300 -5.10 15.33 -18.98
CA PRO A 300 -4.13 15.57 -17.93
C PRO A 300 -2.68 15.43 -18.45
N GLU A 301 -1.84 16.44 -18.18
CA GLU A 301 -0.43 16.46 -18.61
C GLU A 301 0.38 15.31 -18.01
N PHE A 302 0.02 14.90 -16.78
CA PHE A 302 0.64 13.75 -16.11
C PHE A 302 0.48 12.46 -16.94
N LEU A 303 -0.65 12.27 -17.62
CA LEU A 303 -0.93 11.06 -18.40
C LEU A 303 -0.32 11.16 -19.80
N LYS A 304 1.00 11.22 -19.89
CA LYS A 304 1.73 11.39 -21.17
C LYS A 304 1.45 10.22 -22.13
N LYS A 305 1.52 8.99 -21.62
CA LYS A 305 1.13 7.75 -22.31
C LYS A 305 0.13 6.96 -21.47
N ASN A 306 -0.35 5.83 -21.98
CA ASN A 306 -1.37 5.01 -21.33
C ASN A 306 -0.89 4.35 -20.03
N VAL A 307 0.40 4.02 -19.91
CA VAL A 307 0.99 3.50 -18.67
C VAL A 307 1.92 4.55 -18.10
N ALA A 308 1.68 4.97 -16.86
CA ALA A 308 2.60 5.76 -16.04
C ALA A 308 3.06 4.90 -14.86
N TYR A 309 4.37 4.72 -14.69
CA TYR A 309 4.92 3.88 -13.63
C TYR A 309 6.15 4.53 -12.98
N TYR A 310 6.29 4.36 -11.67
CA TYR A 310 7.35 4.98 -10.88
C TYR A 310 8.56 4.05 -10.70
N VAL A 311 9.75 4.44 -11.14
CA VAL A 311 10.95 3.62 -10.94
C VAL A 311 11.52 3.88 -9.54
N MET A 312 11.31 2.96 -8.60
CA MET A 312 11.90 3.05 -7.25
C MET A 312 13.44 3.02 -7.33
N GLY A 313 14.13 3.74 -6.44
CA GLY A 313 15.60 3.83 -6.44
C GLY A 313 16.15 4.87 -7.44
N ALA A 314 15.59 4.93 -8.65
CA ALA A 314 15.81 6.04 -9.58
C ALA A 314 15.00 7.28 -9.17
N GLU A 315 13.83 7.08 -8.55
CA GLU A 315 12.88 8.10 -8.10
C GLU A 315 12.36 8.99 -9.23
N GLU A 316 11.83 8.36 -10.29
CA GLU A 316 11.26 9.06 -11.44
C GLU A 316 10.05 8.34 -12.03
N TRP A 317 9.13 9.10 -12.64
CA TRP A 317 8.03 8.55 -13.43
C TRP A 317 8.47 8.28 -14.87
N LYS A 318 8.23 7.07 -15.35
CA LYS A 318 8.35 6.66 -16.75
C LYS A 318 6.97 6.41 -17.35
N TYR A 319 6.93 6.42 -18.68
CA TYR A 319 5.71 6.35 -19.46
C TYR A 319 5.87 5.37 -20.62
N ALA A 320 4.87 4.53 -20.85
CA ALA A 320 4.82 3.57 -21.95
C ALA A 320 3.41 3.49 -22.55
N ASP A 321 3.29 3.09 -23.82
CA ASP A 321 1.98 2.99 -24.50
C ASP A 321 1.19 1.75 -24.05
N SER A 322 1.87 0.76 -23.51
CA SER A 322 1.31 -0.45 -22.89
C SER A 322 2.36 -1.06 -21.95
N LEU A 323 1.99 -2.11 -21.20
CA LEU A 323 2.97 -2.84 -20.38
C LEU A 323 3.95 -3.61 -21.27
N GLU A 324 3.46 -4.12 -22.41
CA GLU A 324 4.23 -4.84 -23.41
C GLU A 324 5.19 -3.94 -24.19
N ALA A 325 4.92 -2.63 -24.27
CA ALA A 325 5.81 -1.64 -24.88
C ALA A 325 6.97 -1.21 -23.98
N ILE A 326 7.04 -1.69 -22.73
CA ILE A 326 8.21 -1.47 -21.88
C ILE A 326 9.33 -2.36 -22.42
N GLU A 327 10.35 -1.75 -23.02
CA GLU A 327 11.48 -2.48 -23.58
C GLU A 327 12.32 -3.16 -22.49
N THR A 328 12.19 -4.48 -22.37
CA THR A 328 12.96 -5.30 -21.43
C THR A 328 13.69 -6.43 -22.15
N THR A 329 14.85 -6.81 -21.63
CA THR A 329 15.47 -8.11 -21.88
C THR A 329 15.21 -9.04 -20.69
N SER A 330 15.38 -10.35 -20.88
CA SER A 330 15.21 -11.34 -19.82
C SER A 330 16.57 -11.75 -19.26
N LEU A 331 16.85 -11.43 -18.00
CA LEU A 331 17.96 -11.99 -17.25
C LEU A 331 17.52 -13.35 -16.68
N LYS A 332 17.94 -14.42 -17.35
CA LYS A 332 17.72 -15.79 -16.88
C LYS A 332 18.82 -16.20 -15.92
N LEU A 333 18.45 -16.60 -14.71
CA LEU A 333 19.35 -17.14 -13.69
C LEU A 333 18.89 -18.55 -13.31
N TYR A 334 19.76 -19.53 -13.46
CA TYR A 334 19.57 -20.90 -12.99
C TYR A 334 19.87 -20.99 -11.51
N LEU A 335 19.12 -21.86 -10.82
CA LEU A 335 19.44 -22.24 -9.44
C LEU A 335 20.62 -23.20 -9.47
N ASP A 336 21.56 -23.04 -8.54
CA ASP A 336 22.75 -23.87 -8.44
C ASP A 336 23.22 -23.92 -6.99
N SER A 337 23.57 -25.10 -6.50
CA SER A 337 24.11 -25.31 -5.16
C SER A 337 25.39 -26.13 -5.16
N GLY A 338 25.94 -26.41 -6.34
CA GLY A 338 27.11 -27.28 -6.54
C GLY A 338 26.84 -28.74 -6.16
N GLU A 339 27.87 -29.57 -6.30
CA GLU A 339 27.75 -31.03 -6.09
C GLU A 339 27.44 -31.43 -4.64
N LYS A 340 27.86 -30.63 -3.66
CA LYS A 340 27.64 -30.90 -2.24
C LYS A 340 26.36 -30.28 -1.68
N GLY A 341 25.65 -29.47 -2.47
CA GLY A 341 24.54 -28.65 -1.99
C GLY A 341 25.00 -27.47 -1.13
N ALA A 342 24.16 -26.43 -1.03
CA ALA A 342 24.43 -25.21 -0.29
C ALA A 342 23.12 -24.49 0.06
N ASN A 343 23.00 -23.98 1.28
CA ASN A 343 21.92 -23.08 1.67
C ASN A 343 22.51 -21.91 2.50
N PRO A 344 22.68 -20.70 1.92
CA PRO A 344 22.12 -20.28 0.64
C PRO A 344 22.84 -20.88 -0.58
N GLY A 345 22.06 -21.22 -1.61
CA GLY A 345 22.53 -21.55 -2.96
C GLY A 345 22.75 -20.29 -3.80
N LYS A 346 23.05 -20.48 -5.09
CA LYS A 346 23.37 -19.44 -6.06
C LYS A 346 22.30 -19.30 -7.16
N LEU A 347 22.17 -18.08 -7.66
CA LEU A 347 21.46 -17.76 -8.91
C LEU A 347 22.51 -17.39 -9.97
N SER A 348 22.77 -18.30 -10.91
CA SER A 348 23.85 -18.18 -11.92
C SER A 348 23.31 -17.97 -13.32
N LYS A 349 24.03 -17.23 -14.17
CA LYS A 349 23.69 -17.15 -15.61
C LYS A 349 23.97 -18.46 -16.35
N GLU A 350 24.90 -19.25 -15.83
CA GLU A 350 25.32 -20.51 -16.42
C GLU A 350 24.37 -21.63 -16.00
N ARG A 351 24.05 -22.51 -16.95
CA ARG A 351 23.26 -23.70 -16.65
C ARG A 351 24.13 -24.68 -15.83
N PRO A 352 23.63 -25.22 -14.71
CA PRO A 352 24.39 -26.16 -13.89
C PRO A 352 24.72 -27.43 -14.67
N ARG A 353 25.95 -27.94 -14.52
CA ARG A 353 26.38 -29.23 -15.09
C ARG A 353 26.13 -30.38 -14.12
N LEU A 354 26.69 -30.27 -12.92
CA LEU A 354 26.53 -31.19 -11.78
C LEU A 354 26.09 -30.36 -10.58
N SER A 355 24.84 -30.54 -10.15
CA SER A 355 24.28 -29.80 -9.02
C SER A 355 23.34 -30.71 -8.25
N ALA A 356 23.56 -30.82 -6.93
CA ALA A 356 22.73 -31.62 -6.06
C ALA A 356 21.37 -30.94 -5.83
N SER A 357 20.29 -31.72 -5.82
CA SER A 357 18.98 -31.17 -5.46
C SER A 357 18.97 -30.66 -4.03
N ASP A 358 18.38 -29.49 -3.83
CA ASP A 358 18.24 -28.93 -2.48
C ASP A 358 16.96 -29.44 -1.82
N LYS A 359 17.04 -29.70 -0.52
CA LYS A 359 15.97 -30.35 0.24
C LYS A 359 15.56 -29.50 1.44
N TYR A 360 14.27 -29.52 1.75
CA TYR A 360 13.76 -29.01 3.01
C TYR A 360 12.53 -29.80 3.46
N THR A 361 12.23 -29.70 4.75
CA THR A 361 11.08 -30.36 5.36
C THR A 361 10.05 -29.33 5.77
N TYR A 362 8.79 -29.57 5.42
CA TYR A 362 7.65 -28.81 5.90
C TYR A 362 6.80 -29.69 6.81
N ASP A 363 6.79 -29.35 8.10
CA ASP A 363 5.89 -29.92 9.10
C ASP A 363 4.73 -28.93 9.39
N PRO A 364 3.47 -29.23 9.01
CA PRO A 364 2.31 -28.41 9.33
C PRO A 364 2.02 -28.24 10.83
N LEU A 365 2.56 -29.15 11.66
CA LEU A 365 2.41 -29.14 13.12
C LEU A 365 3.43 -28.24 13.81
N ASP A 366 4.49 -27.81 13.11
CA ASP A 366 5.45 -26.86 13.68
C ASP A 366 4.79 -25.49 13.92
N THR A 367 4.68 -25.08 15.19
CA THR A 367 4.09 -23.78 15.56
C THR A 367 5.12 -22.65 15.62
N ARG A 368 6.43 -22.96 15.61
CA ARG A 368 7.49 -21.97 15.80
C ARG A 368 7.47 -20.84 14.74
N PRO A 369 7.21 -21.10 13.45
CA PRO A 369 7.07 -20.03 12.46
C PRO A 369 5.96 -19.03 12.79
N GLY A 370 4.75 -19.51 13.13
CA GLY A 370 3.65 -18.63 13.51
C GLY A 370 3.85 -17.90 14.84
N GLU A 371 4.56 -18.51 15.80
CA GLU A 371 5.00 -17.84 17.03
C GLU A 371 5.98 -16.70 16.75
N PHE A 372 6.91 -16.92 15.82
CA PHE A 372 7.85 -15.89 15.37
C PHE A 372 7.13 -14.74 14.66
N GLU A 373 6.17 -15.05 13.77
CA GLU A 373 5.33 -14.04 13.13
C GLU A 373 4.57 -13.21 14.15
N ARG A 374 3.85 -13.85 15.09
CA ARG A 374 3.08 -13.18 16.15
C ARG A 374 3.95 -12.26 17.01
N LYS A 375 5.14 -12.70 17.43
CA LYS A 375 6.03 -11.87 18.27
C LYS A 375 6.51 -10.59 17.57
N GLN A 376 6.52 -10.60 16.24
CA GLN A 376 6.82 -9.42 15.45
C GLN A 376 5.59 -8.57 15.12
N GLU A 377 4.38 -8.96 15.56
CA GLU A 377 3.17 -8.14 15.52
C GLU A 377 3.10 -7.33 16.82
N GLY A 378 3.28 -6.02 16.73
CA GLY A 378 3.32 -5.11 17.88
C GLY A 378 4.60 -4.26 18.01
N GLU A 379 5.65 -4.56 17.24
CA GLU A 379 6.79 -3.64 17.13
C GLU A 379 6.40 -2.40 16.30
N PRO A 380 6.88 -1.18 16.64
CA PRO A 380 6.65 0.01 15.82
C PRO A 380 7.11 -0.22 14.37
N GLY A 381 6.16 -0.20 13.42
CA GLY A 381 6.42 -0.53 12.00
C GLY A 381 5.94 -1.92 11.54
N SER A 382 5.34 -2.71 12.45
CA SER A 382 4.63 -3.95 12.13
C SER A 382 3.14 -3.70 11.98
N TYR A 383 2.71 -3.07 10.88
CA TYR A 383 1.29 -2.91 10.62
C TYR A 383 0.85 -3.65 9.35
N ASN A 384 -0.20 -4.44 9.54
CA ASN A 384 -1.12 -4.99 8.55
C ASN A 384 -0.54 -5.97 7.52
N ILE A 385 -1.26 -7.06 7.28
CA ILE A 385 -0.91 -8.09 6.29
C ILE A 385 -0.83 -7.53 4.84
N MET A 386 -1.29 -6.29 4.68
CA MET A 386 -1.34 -5.51 3.45
C MET A 386 -0.12 -4.59 3.25
N GLU A 387 0.81 -4.47 4.21
CA GLU A 387 2.07 -3.71 4.05
C GLU A 387 3.25 -4.68 3.91
N THR A 388 4.03 -4.53 2.84
CA THR A 388 4.91 -5.58 2.29
C THR A 388 6.39 -5.49 2.68
N SER A 389 6.92 -4.42 3.29
CA SER A 389 8.35 -4.47 3.68
C SER A 389 8.63 -5.13 5.00
N ALA A 390 7.69 -5.09 5.96
CA ALA A 390 7.90 -5.77 7.22
C ALA A 390 8.06 -7.27 6.95
N LYS A 391 7.46 -7.78 5.85
CA LYS A 391 7.66 -9.12 5.29
C LYS A 391 9.08 -9.39 4.77
N SER A 392 9.84 -8.36 4.36
CA SER A 392 11.07 -8.53 3.56
C SER A 392 12.21 -9.30 4.26
N VAL A 393 12.37 -9.13 5.57
CA VAL A 393 13.38 -9.87 6.36
C VAL A 393 12.78 -11.10 7.04
N ARG A 394 11.46 -11.10 7.29
CA ARG A 394 10.74 -12.13 8.05
C ARG A 394 10.86 -13.51 7.44
N TYR A 395 10.54 -13.65 6.15
CA TYR A 395 10.51 -14.98 5.51
C TYR A 395 11.91 -15.59 5.40
N ALA A 396 12.91 -14.82 4.97
CA ALA A 396 14.29 -15.30 4.92
C ALA A 396 14.81 -15.70 6.32
N THR A 397 14.46 -14.93 7.36
CA THR A 397 14.84 -15.24 8.74
C THR A 397 14.12 -16.48 9.26
N SER A 398 12.82 -16.61 8.98
CA SER A 398 12.01 -17.78 9.34
C SER A 398 12.59 -19.04 8.70
N VAL A 399 12.82 -19.02 7.39
CA VAL A 399 13.42 -20.13 6.63
C VAL A 399 14.79 -20.51 7.19
N ARG A 400 15.66 -19.54 7.46
CA ARG A 400 16.99 -19.82 8.03
C ARG A 400 16.92 -20.39 9.44
N ARG A 401 15.94 -19.97 10.25
CA ARG A 401 15.80 -20.37 11.65
C ARG A 401 15.15 -21.75 11.80
N PHE A 402 14.19 -22.08 10.94
CA PHE A 402 13.36 -23.27 11.08
C PHE A 402 13.59 -24.34 10.00
N GLY A 403 14.36 -24.02 8.95
CA GLY A 403 14.75 -24.99 7.92
C GLY A 403 13.62 -25.40 6.98
N ASN A 404 12.52 -24.67 6.93
CA ASN A 404 11.33 -24.98 6.13
C ASN A 404 11.36 -24.41 4.70
N GLY A 405 12.55 -24.14 4.16
CA GLY A 405 12.73 -23.59 2.82
C GLY A 405 14.18 -23.39 2.41
N LEU A 406 14.36 -22.73 1.27
CA LEU A 406 15.63 -22.56 0.56
C LEU A 406 15.85 -21.09 0.22
N ILE A 407 17.12 -20.67 0.24
CA ILE A 407 17.54 -19.31 -0.09
C ILE A 407 18.57 -19.37 -1.22
N TYR A 408 18.45 -18.50 -2.22
CA TYR A 408 19.42 -18.37 -3.30
C TYR A 408 19.82 -16.92 -3.51
N HIS A 409 21.11 -16.65 -3.73
CA HIS A 409 21.62 -15.31 -4.03
C HIS A 409 22.24 -15.23 -5.42
N SER A 410 22.02 -14.12 -6.13
CA SER A 410 22.80 -13.80 -7.33
C SER A 410 24.19 -13.28 -6.97
N GLU A 411 25.06 -13.20 -7.98
CA GLU A 411 26.22 -12.32 -7.90
C GLU A 411 25.82 -10.83 -7.75
N PRO A 412 26.68 -9.97 -7.20
CA PRO A 412 26.42 -8.56 -7.10
C PRO A 412 26.26 -7.94 -8.48
N PHE A 413 25.32 -7.01 -8.61
CA PHE A 413 25.14 -6.26 -9.84
C PHE A 413 26.34 -5.32 -10.04
N PRO A 414 27.05 -5.39 -11.19
CA PRO A 414 28.26 -4.60 -11.42
C PRO A 414 27.97 -3.10 -11.61
N GLU A 415 26.73 -2.77 -11.95
CA GLU A 415 26.22 -1.42 -12.18
C GLU A 415 24.76 -1.28 -11.71
N TYR A 416 24.25 -0.05 -11.72
CA TYR A 416 22.84 0.19 -11.43
C TYR A 416 21.98 -0.39 -12.57
N THR A 417 21.02 -1.23 -12.22
CA THR A 417 20.23 -1.98 -13.21
C THR A 417 18.74 -1.82 -12.92
N GLU A 418 17.97 -1.31 -13.88
CA GLU A 418 16.51 -1.22 -13.74
C GLU A 418 15.86 -2.57 -14.03
N LEU A 419 15.15 -3.08 -13.04
CA LEU A 419 14.26 -4.23 -13.18
C LEU A 419 12.81 -3.71 -13.21
N THR A 420 12.11 -3.94 -14.31
CA THR A 420 10.74 -3.45 -14.51
C THR A 420 9.93 -4.52 -15.21
N GLY A 421 8.89 -5.05 -14.57
CA GLY A 421 8.00 -6.03 -15.19
C GLY A 421 7.59 -7.17 -14.27
N TYR A 422 7.30 -8.31 -14.89
CA TYR A 422 6.94 -9.56 -14.24
C TYR A 422 8.10 -10.53 -14.22
N VAL A 423 8.30 -11.16 -13.07
CA VAL A 423 9.23 -12.28 -12.90
C VAL A 423 8.55 -13.58 -13.30
N ARG A 424 9.33 -14.56 -13.76
CA ARG A 424 8.86 -15.93 -13.98
C ARG A 424 9.84 -16.91 -13.35
N LEU A 425 9.36 -17.83 -12.51
CA LEU A 425 10.16 -18.94 -11.99
C LEU A 425 9.63 -20.25 -12.55
N VAL A 426 10.56 -21.08 -13.01
CA VAL A 426 10.35 -22.47 -13.35
C VAL A 426 11.08 -23.32 -12.32
N ALA A 427 10.33 -24.12 -11.58
CA ALA A 427 10.85 -25.01 -10.55
C ALA A 427 10.51 -26.46 -10.86
N LEU A 428 11.51 -27.34 -10.84
CA LEU A 428 11.35 -28.78 -10.98
C LEU A 428 11.39 -29.37 -9.58
N ILE A 429 10.27 -29.92 -9.11
CA ILE A 429 10.08 -30.29 -7.71
C ILE A 429 9.58 -31.72 -7.62
N SER A 430 10.14 -32.51 -6.71
CA SER A 430 9.49 -33.71 -6.20
C SER A 430 9.17 -33.56 -4.71
N MET A 431 8.08 -34.18 -4.28
CA MET A 431 7.63 -34.19 -2.89
C MET A 431 7.00 -35.55 -2.58
N ASP A 432 6.99 -35.97 -1.33
CA ASP A 432 6.43 -37.27 -0.88
C ASP A 432 4.95 -37.18 -0.43
N VAL A 433 4.34 -36.00 -0.57
CA VAL A 433 2.93 -35.74 -0.26
C VAL A 433 2.11 -35.46 -1.54
N PRO A 434 0.79 -35.69 -1.54
CA PRO A 434 -0.04 -35.46 -2.72
C PRO A 434 -0.36 -33.99 -3.00
N ASP A 435 -0.15 -33.10 -2.03
CA ASP A 435 -0.34 -31.65 -2.15
C ASP A 435 0.46 -30.91 -1.08
N THR A 436 0.84 -29.68 -1.37
CA THR A 436 1.44 -28.71 -0.44
C THR A 436 1.34 -27.31 -1.06
N ASP A 437 1.68 -26.28 -0.30
CA ASP A 437 1.75 -24.90 -0.80
C ASP A 437 3.22 -24.51 -1.00
N PHE A 438 3.47 -23.69 -2.02
CA PHE A 438 4.76 -23.07 -2.28
C PHE A 438 4.63 -21.55 -2.32
N MET A 439 5.60 -20.85 -1.75
CA MET A 439 5.76 -19.41 -1.88
C MET A 439 7.16 -19.06 -2.33
N VAL A 440 7.25 -17.99 -3.11
CA VAL A 440 8.49 -17.45 -3.64
C VAL A 440 8.49 -15.96 -3.47
N THR A 441 9.54 -15.42 -2.86
CA THR A 441 9.77 -13.97 -2.78
C THR A 441 11.11 -13.63 -3.40
N LEU A 442 11.16 -12.48 -4.08
CA LEU A 442 12.38 -11.91 -4.64
C LEU A 442 12.70 -10.60 -3.94
N HIS A 443 13.96 -10.42 -3.53
CA HIS A 443 14.43 -9.25 -2.79
C HIS A 443 15.68 -8.67 -3.43
N GLU A 444 15.87 -7.36 -3.29
CA GLU A 444 17.19 -6.74 -3.38
C GLU A 444 17.87 -6.80 -2.01
N ILE A 445 19.11 -7.29 -1.97
CA ILE A 445 20.01 -7.18 -0.82
C ILE A 445 21.06 -6.13 -1.15
N MET A 446 21.00 -4.99 -0.48
CA MET A 446 21.94 -3.89 -0.68
C MET A 446 23.31 -4.18 -0.05
N PRO A 447 24.39 -3.49 -0.46
CA PRO A 447 25.72 -3.68 0.11
C PRO A 447 25.82 -3.48 1.63
N ASP A 448 24.92 -2.68 2.21
CA ASP A 448 24.83 -2.44 3.65
C ASP A 448 24.02 -3.53 4.41
N GLY A 449 23.55 -4.56 3.69
CA GLY A 449 22.74 -5.64 4.24
C GLY A 449 21.23 -5.37 4.24
N THR A 450 20.78 -4.17 3.84
CA THR A 450 19.34 -3.86 3.74
C THR A 450 18.66 -4.81 2.76
N SER A 451 17.55 -5.41 3.17
CA SER A 451 16.72 -6.29 2.33
C SER A 451 15.43 -5.60 1.94
N ILE A 452 15.10 -5.62 0.66
CA ILE A 452 13.91 -4.97 0.10
C ILE A 452 13.17 -5.98 -0.75
N GLN A 453 11.95 -6.36 -0.36
CA GLN A 453 11.12 -7.23 -1.17
C GLN A 453 10.70 -6.49 -2.46
N LEU A 454 10.88 -7.14 -3.59
CA LEU A 454 10.57 -6.64 -4.92
C LEU A 454 9.21 -7.16 -5.39
N THR A 455 8.97 -8.46 -5.23
CA THR A 455 7.78 -9.15 -5.72
C THR A 455 7.69 -10.55 -5.10
N ASP A 456 6.52 -11.18 -5.17
CA ASP A 456 6.25 -12.54 -4.73
C ASP A 456 5.16 -13.23 -5.56
N ASP A 457 5.18 -14.56 -5.52
CA ASP A 457 4.14 -15.43 -6.06
C ASP A 457 3.94 -16.62 -5.10
N ALA A 458 2.76 -17.20 -5.10
CA ALA A 458 2.39 -18.39 -4.35
C ALA A 458 1.74 -19.41 -5.29
N LEU A 459 1.83 -20.69 -4.96
CA LEU A 459 1.17 -21.73 -5.74
C LEU A 459 0.85 -22.93 -4.86
N ARG A 460 -0.43 -23.30 -4.79
CA ARG A 460 -0.88 -24.57 -4.22
C ARG A 460 -0.72 -25.68 -5.25
N ALA A 461 0.00 -26.75 -4.90
CA ALA A 461 0.52 -27.72 -5.86
C ALA A 461 -0.57 -28.43 -6.69
N ARG A 462 -1.75 -28.68 -6.12
CA ARG A 462 -2.90 -29.25 -6.84
C ARG A 462 -3.45 -28.35 -7.97
N TYR A 463 -3.16 -27.04 -7.93
CA TYR A 463 -3.61 -26.07 -8.94
C TYR A 463 -2.50 -25.66 -9.92
N ARG A 464 -1.38 -26.39 -9.94
CA ARG A 464 -0.21 -26.10 -10.80
C ARG A 464 -0.53 -26.01 -12.30
N GLU A 465 -1.52 -26.78 -12.77
CA GLU A 465 -1.94 -26.81 -14.18
C GLU A 465 -3.06 -25.80 -14.47
N SER A 466 -3.90 -25.51 -13.48
CA SER A 466 -5.03 -24.59 -13.62
C SER A 466 -5.56 -24.13 -12.25
N PRO A 467 -5.88 -22.84 -12.06
CA PRO A 467 -6.54 -22.36 -10.84
C PRO A 467 -8.01 -22.80 -10.73
N ARG A 468 -8.55 -23.38 -11.81
CA ARG A 468 -9.96 -23.83 -11.91
C ARG A 468 -10.15 -25.31 -11.60
N LYS A 469 -9.13 -26.14 -11.81
CA LYS A 469 -9.23 -27.60 -11.67
C LYS A 469 -8.11 -28.13 -10.80
N ALA A 470 -8.46 -28.66 -9.64
CA ALA A 470 -7.53 -29.35 -8.76
C ALA A 470 -7.11 -30.70 -9.36
N LYS A 471 -5.83 -31.01 -9.28
CA LYS A 471 -5.24 -32.30 -9.65
C LYS A 471 -4.11 -32.60 -8.68
N LEU A 472 -4.23 -33.64 -7.87
CA LEU A 472 -3.18 -34.02 -6.93
C LEU A 472 -1.84 -34.30 -7.63
N VAL A 473 -0.76 -34.17 -6.86
CA VAL A 473 0.60 -34.51 -7.28
C VAL A 473 0.82 -36.00 -7.01
N ALA A 474 1.53 -36.69 -7.90
CA ALA A 474 1.98 -38.05 -7.62
C ALA A 474 3.24 -37.97 -6.73
N PRO A 475 3.23 -38.50 -5.50
CA PRO A 475 4.40 -38.48 -4.63
C PRO A 475 5.66 -39.06 -5.31
N GLY A 476 6.81 -38.47 -5.04
CA GLY A 476 8.11 -38.83 -5.62
C GLY A 476 8.35 -38.35 -7.05
N LYS A 477 7.30 -38.02 -7.82
CA LYS A 477 7.44 -37.61 -9.22
C LYS A 477 8.01 -36.19 -9.35
N ILE A 478 9.10 -36.05 -10.11
CA ILE A 478 9.61 -34.73 -10.52
C ILE A 478 8.57 -34.06 -11.42
N THR A 479 8.04 -32.94 -10.95
CA THR A 479 6.96 -32.20 -11.58
C THR A 479 7.41 -30.76 -11.83
N ARG A 480 7.01 -30.21 -12.98
CA ARG A 480 7.28 -28.81 -13.35
C ARG A 480 6.22 -27.89 -12.73
N TYR A 481 6.69 -26.87 -12.04
CA TYR A 481 5.88 -25.79 -11.47
C TYR A 481 6.28 -24.45 -12.09
N GLU A 482 5.28 -23.69 -12.54
CA GLU A 482 5.50 -22.35 -13.11
C GLU A 482 4.85 -21.28 -12.24
N PHE A 483 5.70 -20.42 -11.68
CA PHE A 483 5.30 -19.22 -10.96
C PHE A 483 5.39 -18.06 -11.94
N LYS A 484 4.23 -17.49 -12.27
CA LYS A 484 4.07 -16.47 -13.32
C LYS A 484 3.10 -15.36 -12.92
N GLU A 485 2.57 -15.42 -11.71
CA GLU A 485 1.64 -14.43 -11.16
C GLU A 485 2.35 -13.52 -10.14
N PHE A 486 3.66 -13.35 -10.31
CA PHE A 486 4.43 -12.35 -9.58
C PHE A 486 3.81 -10.96 -9.75
N TRP A 487 3.91 -10.14 -8.72
CA TRP A 487 3.43 -8.76 -8.76
C TRP A 487 4.34 -7.93 -9.66
N PHE A 488 3.74 -7.00 -10.42
CA PHE A 488 4.48 -6.02 -11.20
C PHE A 488 5.26 -5.10 -10.27
N PHE A 489 6.52 -4.84 -10.61
CA PHE A 489 7.33 -3.86 -9.90
C PHE A 489 8.24 -3.10 -10.87
N SER A 490 8.74 -1.95 -10.42
CA SER A 490 9.80 -1.22 -11.11
C SER A 490 10.80 -0.66 -10.10
N ARG A 491 12.06 -1.09 -10.22
CA ARG A 491 13.13 -0.66 -9.33
C ARG A 491 14.48 -0.65 -10.02
N GLU A 492 15.25 0.41 -9.79
CA GLU A 492 16.67 0.46 -10.09
C GLU A 492 17.47 -0.16 -8.95
N ILE A 493 17.97 -1.37 -9.18
CA ILE A 493 18.84 -2.12 -8.27
C ILE A 493 20.19 -1.42 -8.20
N ALA A 494 20.70 -1.23 -6.99
CA ALA A 494 21.95 -0.53 -6.79
C ALA A 494 23.16 -1.37 -7.22
N LYS A 495 24.21 -0.69 -7.71
CA LYS A 495 25.52 -1.32 -7.90
C LYS A 495 25.98 -1.98 -6.60
N GLY A 496 26.42 -3.23 -6.68
CA GLY A 496 26.87 -4.04 -5.55
C GLY A 496 25.75 -4.77 -4.82
N SER A 497 24.47 -4.46 -5.10
CA SER A 497 23.36 -5.23 -4.56
C SER A 497 23.29 -6.63 -5.17
N ARG A 498 22.67 -7.56 -4.46
CA ARG A 498 22.36 -8.92 -4.95
C ARG A 498 20.85 -9.10 -5.03
N LEU A 499 20.41 -10.04 -5.86
CA LEU A 499 19.06 -10.60 -5.74
C LEU A 499 19.06 -11.75 -4.75
N ARG A 500 18.03 -11.82 -3.91
CA ARG A 500 17.73 -12.97 -3.04
C ARG A 500 16.39 -13.54 -3.41
N MET A 501 16.36 -14.82 -3.76
CA MET A 501 15.15 -15.60 -3.87
C MET A 501 14.98 -16.44 -2.59
N VAL A 502 13.78 -16.43 -2.02
CA VAL A 502 13.40 -17.33 -0.93
C VAL A 502 12.27 -18.21 -1.45
N PHE A 503 12.45 -19.53 -1.39
CA PHE A 503 11.49 -20.55 -1.84
C PHE A 503 11.13 -21.44 -0.65
N TRP A 504 9.85 -21.54 -0.27
CA TRP A 504 9.47 -22.28 0.94
C TRP A 504 8.02 -22.77 0.88
N SER A 505 7.66 -23.68 1.79
CA SER A 505 6.27 -24.00 2.08
C SER A 505 5.74 -23.12 3.20
N PRO A 506 4.69 -22.32 2.96
CA PRO A 506 4.22 -21.36 3.94
C PRO A 506 3.58 -22.05 5.15
N ASN A 507 4.19 -21.85 6.32
CA ASN A 507 3.59 -22.17 7.61
C ASN A 507 3.32 -20.87 8.37
N SER A 508 2.23 -20.19 8.00
CA SER A 508 1.99 -18.79 8.39
C SER A 508 0.63 -18.60 9.05
N ILE A 509 0.54 -17.68 10.01
CA ILE A 509 -0.72 -17.25 10.63
C ILE A 509 -1.57 -16.38 9.71
N HIS A 510 -1.02 -15.99 8.55
CA HIS A 510 -1.64 -15.09 7.58
C HIS A 510 -2.29 -15.80 6.39
N LEU A 511 -2.23 -17.13 6.35
CA LEU A 511 -2.72 -17.95 5.24
C LEU A 511 -3.50 -19.15 5.77
N GLU A 512 -4.44 -19.66 4.99
CA GLU A 512 -4.97 -21.01 5.17
C GLU A 512 -3.82 -22.01 5.11
N LYS A 513 -3.69 -22.85 6.14
CA LYS A 513 -2.63 -23.85 6.26
C LYS A 513 -2.98 -25.10 5.45
N ASN A 514 -2.06 -25.55 4.61
CA ASN A 514 -2.13 -26.85 3.95
C ASN A 514 -1.53 -27.93 4.87
N TYR A 515 -2.31 -28.95 5.23
CA TYR A 515 -1.84 -30.06 6.07
C TYR A 515 -1.24 -31.21 5.25
N ASN A 516 -1.10 -31.01 3.94
CA ASN A 516 -0.47 -31.92 2.98
C ASN A 516 -1.19 -33.27 2.82
N SER A 517 -2.46 -33.36 3.25
CA SER A 517 -3.21 -34.63 3.24
C SER A 517 -3.75 -34.99 1.85
N GLY A 518 -3.99 -33.97 1.02
CA GLY A 518 -4.65 -34.09 -0.29
C GLY A 518 -6.18 -33.92 -0.23
N ARG A 519 -6.77 -33.76 0.97
CA ARG A 519 -8.20 -33.46 1.18
C ARG A 519 -8.51 -32.00 0.86
N VAL A 520 -9.76 -31.59 1.02
CA VAL A 520 -10.15 -30.17 0.90
C VAL A 520 -9.45 -29.38 1.99
N VAL A 521 -8.50 -28.51 1.62
CA VAL A 521 -7.59 -27.85 2.58
C VAL A 521 -8.33 -27.11 3.69
N ALA A 522 -9.44 -26.45 3.38
CA ALA A 522 -10.21 -25.71 4.38
C ALA A 522 -10.82 -26.60 5.48
N GLU A 523 -10.98 -27.89 5.22
CA GLU A 523 -11.53 -28.89 6.14
C GLU A 523 -10.43 -29.67 6.87
N GLU A 524 -9.19 -29.57 6.42
CA GLU A 524 -8.04 -30.26 7.03
C GLU A 524 -7.74 -29.70 8.43
N SER A 525 -7.27 -30.58 9.31
CA SER A 525 -6.84 -30.24 10.67
C SER A 525 -5.46 -30.83 10.96
N GLY A 526 -4.95 -30.58 12.16
CA GLY A 526 -3.75 -31.26 12.66
C GLY A 526 -3.83 -32.79 12.63
N LYS A 527 -5.03 -33.39 12.62
CA LYS A 527 -5.21 -34.85 12.51
C LYS A 527 -4.93 -35.38 11.10
N ASP A 528 -5.02 -34.52 10.09
CA ASP A 528 -4.78 -34.88 8.69
C ASP A 528 -3.31 -34.59 8.28
N ALA A 529 -2.51 -34.00 9.19
CA ALA A 529 -1.16 -33.52 8.92
C ALA A 529 -0.21 -34.59 8.41
N ARG A 530 0.48 -34.30 7.31
CA ARG A 530 1.60 -35.09 6.80
C ARG A 530 2.82 -34.19 6.67
N THR A 531 3.93 -34.59 7.26
CA THR A 531 5.22 -33.95 7.03
C THR A 531 5.60 -34.13 5.56
N ALA A 532 5.93 -33.03 4.89
CA ALA A 532 6.32 -33.02 3.48
C ALA A 532 7.84 -32.86 3.35
N HIS A 533 8.47 -33.76 2.60
CA HIS A 533 9.88 -33.69 2.22
C HIS A 533 9.98 -33.22 0.77
N ILE A 534 10.44 -31.98 0.58
CA ILE A 534 10.47 -31.32 -0.72
C ILE A 534 11.89 -31.30 -1.27
N ASN A 535 12.04 -31.67 -2.54
CA ASN A 535 13.30 -31.63 -3.28
C ASN A 535 13.14 -30.65 -4.46
N LEU A 536 13.97 -29.62 -4.51
CA LEU A 536 14.08 -28.68 -5.63
C LEU A 536 15.25 -29.09 -6.52
N HIS A 537 14.94 -29.59 -7.71
CA HIS A 537 15.89 -30.13 -8.67
C HIS A 537 16.43 -29.01 -9.56
N HIS A 538 17.75 -29.00 -9.76
CA HIS A 538 18.42 -28.01 -10.61
C HIS A 538 19.67 -28.57 -11.32
N ASP A 539 19.73 -29.90 -11.48
CA ASP A 539 20.77 -30.55 -12.29
C ASP A 539 20.62 -30.23 -13.80
N SER A 540 21.58 -30.71 -14.60
CA SER A 540 21.61 -30.47 -16.05
C SER A 540 20.37 -30.97 -16.80
N ARG A 541 19.70 -32.04 -16.35
CA ARG A 541 18.46 -32.56 -16.93
C ARG A 541 17.21 -31.85 -16.40
N HIS A 542 17.28 -31.29 -15.21
CA HIS A 542 16.17 -30.64 -14.51
C HIS A 542 16.47 -29.17 -14.16
N PRO A 543 16.78 -28.28 -15.12
CA PRO A 543 17.26 -26.93 -14.81
C PRO A 543 16.13 -26.04 -14.29
N SER A 544 16.03 -25.85 -12.98
CA SER A 544 15.19 -24.79 -12.38
C SER A 544 15.83 -23.42 -12.61
N TYR A 545 15.03 -22.42 -12.96
CA TYR A 545 15.52 -21.07 -13.27
C TYR A 545 14.47 -19.98 -13.02
N ILE A 546 14.96 -18.78 -12.72
CA ILE A 546 14.17 -17.56 -12.62
C ILE A 546 14.54 -16.62 -13.77
N GLU A 547 13.53 -15.98 -14.37
CA GLU A 547 13.65 -14.96 -15.40
C GLU A 547 13.21 -13.62 -14.83
N ILE A 548 14.09 -12.64 -14.95
CA ILE A 548 13.93 -11.32 -14.36
C ILE A 548 13.96 -10.27 -15.49
N PRO A 549 12.97 -9.36 -15.55
CA PRO A 549 12.89 -8.39 -16.62
C PRO A 549 13.85 -7.23 -16.36
N VAL A 550 14.84 -7.05 -17.24
CA VAL A 550 15.82 -5.96 -17.19
C VAL A 550 15.42 -4.90 -18.22
N ALA A 551 15.09 -3.69 -17.77
CA ALA A 551 14.70 -2.61 -18.67
C ALA A 551 15.90 -2.09 -19.45
N LYS A 552 15.71 -1.82 -20.75
CA LYS A 552 16.69 -1.10 -21.56
C LYS A 552 16.70 0.38 -21.17
N ILE A 553 17.88 0.91 -20.87
CA ILE A 553 18.07 2.32 -20.51
C ILE A 553 19.13 2.91 -21.44
N SER A 554 18.83 4.06 -22.04
CA SER A 554 19.80 4.78 -22.87
C SER A 554 20.94 5.36 -22.02
N GLU A 555 22.13 5.50 -22.61
CA GLU A 555 23.29 6.09 -21.91
C GLU A 555 23.00 7.51 -21.40
N ARG A 556 22.22 8.29 -22.14
CA ARG A 556 21.74 9.61 -21.70
C ARG A 556 20.92 9.53 -20.41
N ALA A 557 20.01 8.56 -20.31
CA ALA A 557 19.20 8.37 -19.12
C ALA A 557 20.06 7.88 -17.93
N LYS A 558 21.01 6.96 -18.16
CA LYS A 558 21.98 6.54 -17.12
C LYS A 558 22.80 7.72 -16.59
N ALA A 559 23.29 8.59 -17.47
CA ALA A 559 24.04 9.79 -17.10
C ALA A 559 23.19 10.77 -16.27
N SER A 560 21.94 11.00 -16.69
CA SER A 560 20.98 11.84 -15.95
C SER A 560 20.73 11.33 -14.53
N ARG A 561 20.49 10.02 -14.38
CA ARG A 561 20.29 9.38 -13.07
C ARG A 561 21.53 9.47 -12.19
N ARG A 562 22.73 9.28 -12.76
CA ARG A 562 24.00 9.46 -12.03
C ARG A 562 24.12 10.88 -11.48
N ALA A 563 23.83 11.90 -12.28
CA ALA A 563 23.86 13.30 -11.85
C ALA A 563 22.83 13.59 -10.76
N ALA A 564 21.58 13.11 -10.92
CA ALA A 564 20.52 13.27 -9.92
C ALA A 564 20.89 12.62 -8.57
N ARG A 565 21.51 11.44 -8.60
CA ARG A 565 21.97 10.73 -7.39
C ARG A 565 23.08 11.48 -6.68
N LEU A 566 24.04 12.05 -7.43
CA LEU A 566 25.10 12.89 -6.84
C LEU A 566 24.53 14.12 -6.13
N ARG A 567 23.56 14.81 -6.77
CA ARG A 567 22.86 15.95 -6.15
C ARG A 567 22.13 15.54 -4.86
N ARG A 568 21.40 14.42 -4.87
CA ARG A 568 20.71 13.90 -3.68
C ARG A 568 21.66 13.52 -2.55
N ARG A 569 22.79 12.88 -2.87
CA ARG A 569 23.84 12.57 -1.88
C ARG A 569 24.45 13.83 -1.28
N ALA A 570 24.73 14.84 -2.10
CA ALA A 570 25.26 16.13 -1.63
C ALA A 570 24.26 16.84 -0.71
N ALA A 571 22.98 16.90 -1.10
CA ALA A 571 21.91 17.47 -0.28
C ALA A 571 21.77 16.77 1.08
N ARG A 572 21.79 15.43 1.10
CA ARG A 572 21.72 14.65 2.35
C ARG A 572 22.91 14.92 3.27
N ARG A 573 24.13 14.95 2.73
CA ARG A 573 25.33 15.28 3.49
C ARG A 573 25.26 16.70 4.06
N ALA A 574 24.72 17.66 3.31
CA ALA A 574 24.51 19.01 3.78
C ALA A 574 23.47 19.08 4.91
N GLU A 575 22.37 18.33 4.80
CA GLU A 575 21.35 18.22 5.85
C GLU A 575 21.89 17.56 7.12
N GLU A 576 22.61 16.44 6.99
CA GLU A 576 23.26 15.76 8.12
C GLU A 576 24.30 16.66 8.81
N ARG A 577 25.09 17.41 8.03
CA ARG A 577 26.03 18.39 8.56
C ARG A 577 25.30 19.50 9.31
N LEU A 578 24.23 20.06 8.74
CA LEU A 578 23.44 21.09 9.39
C LEU A 578 22.80 20.60 10.69
N LEU A 579 22.28 19.37 10.72
CA LEU A 579 21.72 18.76 11.93
C LEU A 579 22.79 18.60 13.03
N LYS A 580 23.99 18.10 12.68
CA LYS A 580 25.11 18.00 13.62
C LYS A 580 25.57 19.37 14.13
N GLU A 581 25.60 20.38 13.27
CA GLU A 581 25.94 21.75 13.66
C GLU A 581 24.89 22.34 14.61
N ILE A 582 23.60 22.10 14.37
CA ILE A 582 22.51 22.55 15.25
C ILE A 582 22.58 21.82 16.60
N GLU A 583 22.81 20.52 16.59
CA GLU A 583 22.94 19.71 17.80
C GLU A 583 24.12 20.17 18.66
N ALA A 584 25.30 20.36 18.06
CA ALA A 584 26.48 20.90 18.75
C ALA A 584 26.29 22.34 19.28
N ALA A 585 25.43 23.13 18.62
CA ALA A 585 25.10 24.47 19.07
C ALA A 585 23.96 24.51 20.11
N THR A 586 23.23 23.40 20.34
CA THR A 586 22.06 23.37 21.22
C THR A 586 22.48 23.50 22.68
N VAL A 587 21.91 24.51 23.34
CA VAL A 587 22.04 24.77 24.79
C VAL A 587 20.91 24.08 25.54
N ASP A 588 19.69 24.13 24.99
CA ASP A 588 18.53 23.45 25.55
C ASP A 588 17.50 23.10 24.46
N LEU A 589 16.71 22.06 24.70
CA LEU A 589 15.68 21.57 23.79
C LEU A 589 14.47 21.05 24.56
N VAL A 590 13.31 21.62 24.25
CA VAL A 590 12.02 21.05 24.61
C VAL A 590 11.27 20.64 23.35
N THR A 591 10.85 19.38 23.30
CA THR A 591 9.81 18.91 22.38
C THR A 591 8.52 18.67 23.18
N PRO A 592 7.32 18.80 22.60
CA PRO A 592 6.02 18.60 23.27
C PRO A 592 5.70 17.16 23.72
N ASP A 593 6.62 16.57 24.48
CA ASP A 593 6.56 15.27 25.13
C ASP A 593 6.41 15.46 26.64
N GLU A 594 5.66 14.57 27.30
CA GLU A 594 5.31 14.72 28.71
C GLU A 594 6.55 14.84 29.62
N LYS A 595 7.60 14.06 29.37
CA LYS A 595 8.82 14.07 30.19
C LYS A 595 9.58 15.38 30.02
N LEU A 596 9.78 15.80 28.77
CA LEU A 596 10.54 17.01 28.46
C LEU A 596 9.75 18.27 28.86
N GLU A 597 8.46 18.33 28.61
CA GLU A 597 7.63 19.48 29.01
C GLU A 597 7.58 19.64 30.53
N ARG A 598 7.51 18.54 31.29
CA ARG A 598 7.60 18.59 32.75
C ARG A 598 8.96 19.10 33.24
N ALA A 599 10.05 18.64 32.62
CA ALA A 599 11.41 19.11 32.94
C ALA A 599 11.61 20.62 32.64
N HIS A 600 10.83 21.16 31.70
CA HIS A 600 10.86 22.58 31.32
C HIS A 600 9.71 23.39 31.92
N ASN A 601 9.09 22.92 33.01
CA ASN A 601 8.03 23.65 33.73
C ASN A 601 6.92 24.17 32.80
N GLN A 602 6.40 23.31 31.93
CA GLN A 602 5.38 23.72 30.95
C GLN A 602 4.13 24.27 31.64
N GLN A 603 3.75 25.49 31.28
CA GLN A 603 2.52 26.13 31.74
C GLN A 603 1.69 26.60 30.55
N GLY A 604 0.37 26.76 30.72
CA GLY A 604 -0.45 27.34 29.66
C GLY A 604 -1.91 27.53 30.03
N ARG A 605 -2.58 28.39 29.26
CA ARG A 605 -4.02 28.67 29.33
C ARG A 605 -4.63 28.41 27.97
N ARG A 606 -5.70 27.59 27.94
CA ARG A 606 -6.32 27.11 26.68
C ARG A 606 -5.30 26.45 25.75
N SER A 607 -4.32 25.78 26.34
CA SER A 607 -3.28 25.03 25.62
C SER A 607 -3.63 23.55 25.58
N LYS A 608 -3.31 22.91 24.45
CA LYS A 608 -3.41 21.46 24.26
C LYS A 608 -2.17 20.96 23.54
N SER A 609 -1.88 19.67 23.72
CA SER A 609 -0.87 18.96 22.95
C SER A 609 -1.50 17.80 22.18
N GLY A 610 -0.82 17.34 21.13
CA GLY A 610 -1.28 16.26 20.29
C GLY A 610 -0.13 15.66 19.47
N ALA A 611 -0.45 14.70 18.61
CA ALA A 611 0.49 14.11 17.67
C ALA A 611 0.04 14.38 16.23
N GLY A 612 0.98 14.65 15.34
CA GLY A 612 0.73 14.93 13.92
C GLY A 612 2.03 14.85 13.12
N PHE A 613 1.95 14.35 11.89
CA PHE A 613 3.12 14.25 10.97
C PHE A 613 4.34 13.53 11.58
N GLY A 614 4.09 12.55 12.47
CA GLY A 614 5.14 11.78 13.14
C GLY A 614 5.84 12.49 14.30
N ARG A 615 5.33 13.64 14.78
CA ARG A 615 5.87 14.39 15.93
C ARG A 615 4.76 14.86 16.86
N ARG A 616 5.09 15.13 18.12
CA ARG A 616 4.17 15.78 19.05
C ARG A 616 4.22 17.30 18.86
N TRP A 617 3.07 17.95 19.05
CA TRP A 617 2.93 19.40 18.97
C TRP A 617 2.18 19.94 20.17
N ARG A 618 2.36 21.24 20.44
CA ARG A 618 1.56 22.02 21.37
C ARG A 618 1.05 23.30 20.72
N ASP A 619 -0.19 23.64 21.01
CA ASP A 619 -0.78 24.93 20.65
C ASP A 619 -1.63 25.51 21.79
N ALA A 620 -2.07 26.76 21.62
CA ALA A 620 -3.05 27.40 22.49
C ALA A 620 -4.02 28.27 21.69
N THR A 621 -5.32 28.18 22.01
CA THR A 621 -6.41 28.71 21.17
C THR A 621 -7.11 29.93 21.79
N GLY A 622 -7.76 30.74 20.94
CA GLY A 622 -8.67 31.81 21.35
C GLY A 622 -7.99 32.98 22.06
N GLY A 623 -6.71 33.24 21.82
CA GLY A 623 -5.90 34.16 22.64
C GLY A 623 -5.29 33.50 23.88
N GLY A 624 -5.21 32.17 23.91
CA GLY A 624 -4.49 31.39 24.93
C GLY A 624 -2.97 31.52 24.82
N TRP A 625 -2.25 30.86 25.72
CA TRP A 625 -0.79 30.84 25.69
C TRP A 625 -0.23 29.55 26.29
N PHE A 626 1.03 29.26 26.00
CA PHE A 626 1.83 28.27 26.74
C PHE A 626 3.29 28.74 26.84
N SER A 627 4.02 28.23 27.82
CA SER A 627 5.42 28.57 28.06
C SER A 627 6.27 27.38 28.49
N TYR A 628 7.58 27.54 28.34
CA TYR A 628 8.63 26.65 28.80
C TYR A 628 9.74 27.47 29.43
N ASP A 629 10.31 26.97 30.52
CA ASP A 629 11.54 27.53 31.04
C ASP A 629 12.73 26.83 30.39
N MET A 630 13.54 27.58 29.66
CA MET A 630 14.65 27.07 28.83
C MET A 630 15.99 27.57 29.35
N LYS A 631 17.00 26.71 29.40
CA LYS A 631 18.38 27.09 29.74
C LYS A 631 18.95 28.01 28.65
N VAL A 632 19.73 28.99 29.11
CA VAL A 632 20.46 29.93 28.26
C VAL A 632 21.90 30.04 28.75
N LEU A 633 22.76 30.70 27.98
CA LEU A 633 24.14 30.96 28.38
C LEU A 633 24.23 32.40 28.91
N PRO A 634 24.67 32.62 30.16
CA PRO A 634 24.71 33.95 30.78
C PRO A 634 25.57 34.98 30.03
N ASP A 635 26.67 34.52 29.43
CA ASP A 635 27.71 35.40 28.86
C ASP A 635 27.95 35.15 27.36
N GLN A 636 27.07 34.39 26.71
CA GLN A 636 27.16 34.11 25.27
C GLN A 636 25.86 34.46 24.57
N PRO A 637 25.92 35.09 23.38
CA PRO A 637 24.72 35.34 22.59
C PRO A 637 24.09 34.01 22.17
N VAL A 638 22.79 33.90 22.37
CA VAL A 638 21.96 32.75 21.98
C VAL A 638 20.80 33.20 21.09
N CYS A 639 20.29 32.28 20.31
CA CYS A 639 19.05 32.44 19.54
C CYS A 639 18.07 31.35 19.92
N MET A 640 16.79 31.59 19.69
CA MET A 640 15.76 30.58 19.82
C MET A 640 15.42 30.03 18.45
N MET A 641 15.36 28.71 18.30
CA MET A 641 14.92 28.06 17.08
C MET A 641 13.65 27.26 17.37
N VAL A 642 12.56 27.54 16.64
CA VAL A 642 11.26 26.90 16.85
C VAL A 642 10.84 26.15 15.59
N THR A 643 10.45 24.89 15.77
CA THR A 643 10.00 24.01 14.68
C THR A 643 8.48 24.10 14.52
N TYR A 644 8.03 24.38 13.29
CA TYR A 644 6.63 24.46 12.89
C TYR A 644 6.31 23.51 11.73
N TRP A 645 5.02 23.21 11.53
CA TRP A 645 4.57 22.56 10.31
C TRP A 645 4.30 23.58 9.21
N GLY A 646 4.99 23.47 8.08
CA GLY A 646 4.92 24.47 7.01
C GLY A 646 3.60 24.47 6.22
N GLY A 647 2.64 23.61 6.54
CA GLY A 647 1.30 23.58 5.97
C GLY A 647 0.19 24.13 6.88
N ASP A 648 0.53 24.68 8.05
CA ASP A 648 -0.45 25.20 9.00
C ASP A 648 -1.19 26.43 8.46
N THR A 649 -2.53 26.44 8.57
CA THR A 649 -3.43 27.49 8.03
C THR A 649 -4.50 28.01 9.00
N ASP A 650 -4.56 27.53 10.25
CA ASP A 650 -5.65 27.78 11.20
C ASP A 650 -5.60 29.15 11.91
N ASN A 651 -5.46 30.26 11.19
CA ASN A 651 -5.36 31.61 11.77
C ASN A 651 -4.31 31.71 12.92
N ARG A 652 -3.11 31.20 12.66
CA ARG A 652 -2.04 31.10 13.65
C ARG A 652 -1.19 32.37 13.65
N THR A 653 -1.59 33.34 14.46
CA THR A 653 -0.87 34.59 14.69
C THR A 653 -0.63 34.78 16.19
N PHE A 654 0.63 34.87 16.60
CA PHE A 654 1.00 34.88 18.01
C PHE A 654 2.32 35.60 18.27
N ASP A 655 2.47 36.13 19.48
CA ASP A 655 3.69 36.73 19.97
C ASP A 655 4.54 35.69 20.69
N ILE A 656 5.86 35.87 20.56
CA ILE A 656 6.88 35.10 21.26
C ILE A 656 7.54 36.04 22.25
N LEU A 657 7.56 35.62 23.52
CA LEU A 657 8.10 36.41 24.63
C LEU A 657 9.18 35.65 25.37
N ILE A 658 10.18 36.38 25.85
CA ILE A 658 11.23 35.91 26.77
C ILE A 658 11.07 36.69 28.07
N ASP A 659 10.80 36.01 29.19
CA ASP A 659 10.52 36.62 30.50
C ASP A 659 9.49 37.77 30.41
N GLY A 660 8.41 37.54 29.65
CA GLY A 660 7.33 38.51 29.46
C GLY A 660 7.63 39.65 28.47
N ARG A 661 8.85 39.75 27.93
CA ARG A 661 9.20 40.73 26.90
C ARG A 661 9.08 40.14 25.50
N LYS A 662 8.29 40.77 24.65
CA LYS A 662 8.08 40.35 23.26
C LYS A 662 9.37 40.47 22.45
N ILE A 663 9.74 39.40 21.74
CA ILE A 663 10.88 39.37 20.82
C ILE A 663 10.48 39.19 19.35
N ALA A 664 9.28 38.65 19.08
CA ALA A 664 8.77 38.47 17.73
C ALA A 664 7.25 38.30 17.70
N THR A 665 6.65 38.55 16.54
CA THR A 665 5.31 38.07 16.17
C THR A 665 5.46 37.07 15.03
N GLN A 666 4.87 35.88 15.17
CA GLN A 666 4.87 34.84 14.15
C GLN A 666 3.48 34.68 13.55
N LYS A 667 3.44 34.55 12.21
CA LYS A 667 2.25 34.18 11.44
C LYS A 667 2.52 32.91 10.64
N LEU A 668 1.72 31.87 10.80
CA LEU A 668 1.82 30.64 10.00
C LEU A 668 0.74 30.66 8.91
N ASN A 669 1.17 30.62 7.65
CA ASN A 669 0.33 30.83 6.46
C ASN A 669 0.60 29.80 5.34
N ALA A 670 0.96 28.57 5.71
CA ALA A 670 1.36 27.51 4.80
C ALA A 670 2.52 27.87 3.83
N SER A 671 3.56 28.56 4.31
CA SER A 671 4.69 28.98 3.47
C SER A 671 5.57 27.84 2.94
N LYS A 672 5.53 26.65 3.54
CA LYS A 672 6.29 25.45 3.12
C LYS A 672 5.46 24.16 3.27
N PRO A 673 4.39 23.96 2.49
CA PRO A 673 3.48 22.84 2.68
C PRO A 673 4.18 21.47 2.63
N GLY A 674 3.79 20.54 3.50
CA GLY A 674 4.25 19.16 3.48
C GLY A 674 5.63 18.89 4.11
N ARG A 675 6.23 19.87 4.80
CA ARG A 675 7.48 19.68 5.56
C ARG A 675 7.52 20.53 6.84
N PHE A 676 8.32 20.09 7.80
CA PHE A 676 8.69 20.91 8.95
C PHE A 676 9.59 22.08 8.51
N MET A 677 9.49 23.19 9.24
CA MET A 677 10.37 24.33 9.08
C MET A 677 10.86 24.81 10.44
N ASP A 678 12.16 25.07 10.53
CA ASP A 678 12.76 25.71 11.69
C ASP A 678 12.85 27.23 11.42
N MET A 679 12.34 28.02 12.36
CA MET A 679 12.43 29.48 12.35
C MET A 679 13.34 29.93 13.49
N THR A 680 14.31 30.78 13.17
CA THR A 680 15.25 31.32 14.16
C THR A 680 14.85 32.73 14.57
N TYR A 681 14.73 32.96 15.87
CA TYR A 681 14.44 34.23 16.50
C TYR A 681 15.67 34.68 17.30
N LYS A 682 16.13 35.90 17.04
CA LYS A 682 17.21 36.49 17.83
C LYS A 682 16.69 36.79 19.24
N ILE A 683 17.43 36.40 20.26
CA ILE A 683 17.16 36.83 21.64
C ILE A 683 18.11 38.00 21.93
N PRO A 684 17.60 39.22 22.20
CA PRO A 684 18.44 40.33 22.61
C PRO A 684 19.30 39.96 23.82
N ALA A 685 20.62 40.22 23.76
CA ALA A 685 21.58 39.74 24.77
C ALA A 685 21.22 40.19 26.20
N HIS A 686 20.64 41.39 26.36
CA HIS A 686 20.22 41.89 27.68
C HIS A 686 19.09 41.07 28.32
N LEU A 687 18.37 40.22 27.57
CA LEU A 687 17.33 39.33 28.11
C LEU A 687 17.91 38.06 28.75
N THR A 688 19.10 37.64 28.34
CA THR A 688 19.77 36.42 28.81
C THR A 688 21.02 36.70 29.65
N LYS A 689 21.54 37.94 29.62
CA LYS A 689 22.75 38.32 30.36
C LYS A 689 22.65 37.97 31.85
N GLY A 690 23.61 37.22 32.37
CA GLY A 690 23.66 36.81 33.77
C GLY A 690 22.62 35.75 34.19
N LYS A 691 21.82 35.23 33.25
CA LYS A 691 20.78 34.23 33.54
C LYS A 691 21.21 32.84 33.08
N GLN A 692 20.82 31.82 33.85
CA GLN A 692 20.98 30.41 33.47
C GLN A 692 19.73 29.85 32.77
N LYS A 693 18.57 30.49 32.96
CA LYS A 693 17.27 30.06 32.43
C LYS A 693 16.41 31.28 32.12
N VAL A 694 15.54 31.17 31.12
CA VAL A 694 14.49 32.16 30.79
C VAL A 694 13.18 31.46 30.48
N THR A 695 12.07 32.16 30.68
CA THR A 695 10.73 31.68 30.32
C THR A 695 10.43 32.08 28.87
N VAL A 696 10.34 31.09 27.99
CA VAL A 696 9.86 31.25 26.61
C VAL A 696 8.35 31.07 26.59
N LYS A 697 7.61 32.10 26.18
CA LYS A 697 6.14 32.07 26.09
C LYS A 697 5.65 32.31 24.67
N PHE A 698 4.71 31.49 24.22
CA PHE A 698 3.96 31.64 22.97
C PHE A 698 2.54 32.11 23.31
N GLN A 699 2.16 33.30 22.86
CA GLN A 699 0.91 33.95 23.23
C GLN A 699 0.09 34.32 22.01
N ALA A 700 -1.08 33.71 21.86
CA ALA A 700 -1.96 33.95 20.72
C ALA A 700 -2.54 35.36 20.78
N HIS A 701 -2.69 35.99 19.61
CA HIS A 701 -3.51 37.19 19.50
C HIS A 701 -4.99 36.85 19.79
N PRO A 702 -5.84 37.82 20.16
CA PRO A 702 -7.26 37.59 20.36
C PRO A 702 -7.90 36.88 19.15
N GLY A 703 -8.64 35.78 19.40
CA GLY A 703 -9.27 34.98 18.34
C GLY A 703 -8.31 34.11 17.49
N ALA A 704 -7.00 34.19 17.71
CA ALA A 704 -5.98 33.43 16.99
C ALA A 704 -5.47 32.22 17.78
N VAL A 705 -4.56 31.46 17.16
CA VAL A 705 -3.89 30.29 17.75
C VAL A 705 -2.37 30.51 17.83
N ALA A 706 -1.76 30.14 18.96
CA ALA A 706 -0.31 30.10 19.16
C ALA A 706 0.22 28.68 18.97
N GLY A 707 1.21 28.47 18.10
CA GLY A 707 1.65 27.13 17.67
C GLY A 707 0.97 26.68 16.36
N GLY A 708 1.09 25.45 15.85
CA GLY A 708 1.60 24.23 16.48
C GLY A 708 3.12 24.18 16.54
N VAL A 709 3.65 24.33 17.74
CA VAL A 709 5.09 24.19 18.01
C VAL A 709 5.39 22.70 18.14
N TYR A 710 6.33 22.21 17.34
CA TYR A 710 6.80 20.80 17.37
C TYR A 710 8.14 20.63 18.08
N GLY A 711 8.79 21.75 18.42
CA GLY A 711 10.04 21.79 19.18
C GLY A 711 10.50 23.23 19.36
N CYS A 712 11.16 23.51 20.47
CA CYS A 712 11.77 24.79 20.77
C CYS A 712 13.19 24.54 21.30
N ARG A 713 14.18 25.20 20.71
CA ARG A 713 15.60 25.07 21.08
C ARG A 713 16.19 26.44 21.41
N ILE A 714 17.07 26.47 22.39
CA ILE A 714 18.04 27.55 22.54
C ILE A 714 19.34 27.07 21.90
N VAL A 715 19.90 27.84 20.98
CA VAL A 715 21.16 27.53 20.30
C VAL A 715 22.14 28.69 20.46
N LYS A 716 23.44 28.40 20.53
CA LYS A 716 24.49 29.42 20.45
C LYS A 716 24.33 30.23 19.16
N ALA A 717 24.37 31.56 19.25
CA ALA A 717 24.34 32.40 18.06
C ALA A 717 25.60 32.15 17.23
N ARG A 718 25.44 31.94 15.91
CA ARG A 718 26.59 31.84 15.00
C ARG A 718 27.32 33.18 14.98
N LYS A 719 28.66 33.14 15.05
CA LYS A 719 29.50 34.32 14.84
C LYS A 719 29.33 34.86 13.43
#